data_AF-A0A519ZIN6-F1
#
_entry.id   AF-A0A519ZIN6-F1
#
_cell.length_a   1.000
_cell.length_b   1.000
_cell.length_c   1.000
_cell.angle_alpha   90.00
_cell.angle_beta   90.00
_cell.angle_gamma   90.00
#
_symmetry.space_group_name_H-M   'P 1'
#
loop_
_entity.id
_entity.type
_entity.pdbx_description
1 polymer ?
#
loop_
_entity_poly.entity_id
_entity_poly.type
_entity_poly.pdbx_seq_one_letter_code
_entity_poly.pdbx_strand_id
1 'polypeptide(L)'
;MDATLKNQQSLQNQPTYDVIVAGAGPVGLFLACELALASCSVLLLEKAANPHSPLKQLPFGIRGLNAPSIEALYRRGLLPELELHKRLQNPHTNAGQGPRRQVGHFAGIPLHEGDIDPTQWKYRLPSSTATSLITEMQELETVLARRAEALGVTILRGLAIPDVQQTAEEVTVRAADQSFTAKWLVGCDGSRSVVRKASNFEFAGTEPEFTGYSTQVDLADPEKLKPGRNLTPTGMYLQSQPGYLMIQDFDGGAFHATGQPATREHVQAVLRRISNTDVTVSALHVASTWTDRARQATTYRHGRVLLAGDAAHIHAPLGGQGLNLGLGDALNLGWKLAATIHGQVPEGLLDSYTTERHPIGAQVLDWSRAQAALMSPSPENRALNAIVRDLLNTRDGATYIAGRVWGIFTHYKLGSSHPLVGRSVPNFELEDGTTIGELLRDGHGILLDFDSNTSLKTLAQEFDNQLKYVSGRVKDQLGVSALLIRPDGFVAWATDGEPAGHELREAAARWFMESSETKGREELQFSTVSNIPANSGNKLNLNTNRRNYEDIAKMLSSISNKLPYTAKDLGHSEYPEDRNSSKTEYPYLRLIQDFNLTFNLSRYNNITLGTEYPSYFVNDYYQIQATPFVAVYNRNHKMTGSFTQPKNIQDILTAVRKNK
;
A
#
# COMPACT_ATOMS: atom_id res chain seq x y z
N MET A 1 11.13 -8.23 51.84
CA MET A 1 9.78 -8.05 51.25
C MET A 1 9.60 -6.66 50.62
N ASP A 2 10.20 -5.57 51.15
CA ASP A 2 10.06 -4.22 50.56
C ASP A 2 10.84 -3.94 49.26
N ALA A 3 11.94 -4.65 48.98
CA ALA A 3 12.68 -4.48 47.72
C ALA A 3 11.90 -5.05 46.51
N THR A 4 11.07 -6.06 46.74
CA THR A 4 10.28 -6.73 45.70
C THR A 4 9.05 -5.90 45.31
N LEU A 5 8.46 -5.18 46.26
CA LEU A 5 7.34 -4.24 46.03
C LEU A 5 7.79 -2.96 45.32
N LYS A 6 8.99 -2.44 45.62
CA LYS A 6 9.56 -1.29 44.87
C LYS A 6 9.90 -1.62 43.42
N ASN A 7 10.37 -2.84 43.13
CA ASN A 7 10.60 -3.30 41.75
C ASN A 7 9.31 -3.55 40.95
N GLN A 8 8.22 -3.91 41.62
CA GLN A 8 6.90 -4.02 40.97
C GLN A 8 6.24 -2.66 40.74
N GLN A 9 6.46 -1.68 41.62
CA GLN A 9 6.00 -0.30 41.41
C GLN A 9 6.80 0.46 40.34
N SER A 10 8.08 0.15 40.12
CA SER A 10 8.88 0.78 39.04
C SER A 10 8.55 0.25 37.65
N LEU A 11 7.94 -0.94 37.53
CA LEU A 11 7.46 -1.49 36.26
C LEU A 11 6.09 -0.93 35.84
N GLN A 12 5.37 -0.25 36.75
CA GLN A 12 4.02 0.28 36.51
C GLN A 12 3.97 1.70 35.92
N ASN A 13 5.13 2.33 35.65
CA ASN A 13 5.20 3.73 35.19
C ASN A 13 5.99 3.93 33.89
N GLN A 14 6.14 2.89 33.06
CA GLN A 14 6.60 3.13 31.68
C GLN A 14 5.43 3.69 30.86
N PRO A 15 5.62 4.83 30.16
CA PRO A 15 4.58 5.38 29.32
C PRO A 15 4.20 4.38 28.22
N THR A 16 2.90 4.13 28.04
CA THR A 16 2.40 3.36 26.91
C THR A 16 2.65 4.15 25.63
N TYR A 17 3.37 3.55 24.68
CA TYR A 17 3.60 4.15 23.36
C TYR A 17 2.40 3.92 22.44
N ASP A 18 2.23 4.77 21.44
CA ASP A 18 1.26 4.47 20.38
C ASP A 18 1.76 3.32 19.52
N VAL A 19 3.06 3.32 19.17
CA VAL A 19 3.66 2.28 18.33
C VAL A 19 5.05 1.87 18.84
N ILE A 20 5.28 0.57 18.89
CA ILE A 20 6.63 0.00 18.92
C ILE A 20 7.03 -0.42 17.49
N VAL A 21 8.20 -0.01 17.04
CA VAL A 21 8.81 -0.47 15.79
C VAL A 21 10.00 -1.38 16.13
N ALA A 22 9.95 -2.62 15.68
CA ALA A 22 11.02 -3.59 15.87
C ALA A 22 12.02 -3.53 14.71
N GLY A 23 13.22 -2.99 14.94
CA GLY A 23 14.32 -2.90 13.97
C GLY A 23 14.61 -1.48 13.48
N ALA A 24 15.86 -1.04 13.63
CA ALA A 24 16.39 0.26 13.17
C ALA A 24 17.06 0.17 11.80
N GLY A 25 16.54 -0.71 10.92
CA GLY A 25 16.88 -0.65 9.51
C GLY A 25 16.22 0.55 8.82
N PRO A 26 16.51 0.80 7.54
CA PRO A 26 15.94 1.94 6.80
C PRO A 26 14.40 1.93 6.78
N VAL A 27 13.76 0.75 6.72
CA VAL A 27 12.30 0.63 6.74
C VAL A 27 11.71 1.06 8.09
N GLY A 28 12.26 0.54 9.19
CA GLY A 28 11.77 0.87 10.54
C GLY A 28 12.03 2.34 10.91
N LEU A 29 13.21 2.86 10.55
CA LEU A 29 13.53 4.28 10.75
C LEU A 29 12.59 5.19 9.94
N PHE A 30 12.35 4.86 8.67
CA PHE A 30 11.44 5.68 7.85
C PHE A 30 9.99 5.60 8.33
N LEU A 31 9.52 4.42 8.72
CA LEU A 31 8.18 4.26 9.31
C LEU A 31 8.03 5.06 10.61
N ALA A 32 9.05 5.04 11.47
CA ALA A 32 9.05 5.82 12.70
C ALA A 32 8.98 7.33 12.42
N CYS A 33 9.67 7.81 11.39
CA CYS A 33 9.54 9.20 10.93
C CYS A 33 8.11 9.52 10.47
N GLU A 34 7.46 8.66 9.67
CA GLU A 34 6.08 8.89 9.21
C GLU A 34 5.09 8.94 10.36
N LEU A 35 5.22 8.04 11.34
CA LEU A 35 4.36 8.01 12.52
C LEU A 35 4.57 9.23 13.43
N ALA A 36 5.83 9.61 13.67
CA ALA A 36 6.16 10.76 14.50
C ALA A 36 5.80 12.09 13.81
N LEU A 37 5.90 12.17 12.47
CA LEU A 37 5.41 13.31 11.70
C LEU A 37 3.90 13.52 11.91
N ALA A 38 3.16 12.43 12.04
CA ALA A 38 1.74 12.42 12.38
C ALA A 38 1.48 12.45 13.91
N SER A 39 2.45 12.91 14.71
CA SER A 39 2.32 13.10 16.16
C SER A 39 2.00 11.83 16.98
N CYS A 40 2.38 10.65 16.50
CA CYS A 40 2.32 9.42 17.30
C CYS A 40 3.57 9.29 18.18
N SER A 41 3.42 8.78 19.40
CA SER A 41 4.55 8.40 20.27
C SER A 41 5.15 7.07 19.81
N VAL A 42 6.43 7.07 19.44
CA VAL A 42 7.10 5.90 18.84
C VAL A 42 8.32 5.47 19.65
N LEU A 43 8.37 4.18 19.97
CA LEU A 43 9.54 3.49 20.49
C LEU A 43 10.12 2.57 19.41
N LEU A 44 11.40 2.73 19.09
CA LEU A 44 12.11 1.87 18.16
C LEU A 44 13.11 1.00 18.91
N LEU A 45 12.99 -0.32 18.79
CA LEU A 45 13.87 -1.31 19.43
C LEU A 45 14.79 -1.97 18.39
N GLU A 46 16.10 -1.87 18.56
CA GLU A 46 17.10 -2.46 17.67
C GLU A 46 18.04 -3.42 18.39
N LYS A 47 18.23 -4.60 17.78
CA LYS A 47 19.11 -5.65 18.30
C LYS A 47 20.58 -5.25 18.34
N ALA A 48 21.09 -4.64 17.27
CA ALA A 48 22.48 -4.25 17.15
C ALA A 48 22.79 -3.03 18.03
N ALA A 49 23.75 -3.16 18.94
CA ALA A 49 24.21 -2.04 19.76
C ALA A 49 24.88 -0.95 18.90
N ASN A 50 25.56 -1.34 17.83
CA ASN A 50 26.24 -0.44 16.90
C ASN A 50 25.56 -0.51 15.51
N PRO A 51 25.12 0.63 14.93
CA PRO A 51 24.52 0.64 13.59
C PRO A 51 25.51 0.35 12.46
N HIS A 52 26.82 0.52 12.69
CA HIS A 52 27.86 0.35 11.68
C HIS A 52 28.12 -1.11 11.33
N SER A 53 28.25 -1.38 10.03
CA SER A 53 28.61 -2.70 9.50
C SER A 53 29.38 -2.53 8.19
N PRO A 54 30.45 -3.32 7.93
CA PRO A 54 31.13 -3.32 6.63
C PRO A 54 30.19 -3.61 5.45
N LEU A 55 29.10 -4.36 5.67
CA LEU A 55 28.11 -4.68 4.62
C LEU A 55 27.16 -3.51 4.31
N LYS A 56 27.14 -2.48 5.16
CA LYS A 56 26.36 -1.25 4.96
C LYS A 56 27.21 -0.12 4.37
N GLN A 57 28.52 -0.33 4.27
CA GLN A 57 29.49 0.64 3.77
C GLN A 57 29.92 0.33 2.34
N LEU A 58 30.41 1.33 1.62
CA LEU A 58 30.99 1.14 0.29
C LEU A 58 32.08 0.03 0.29
N PRO A 59 32.10 -0.83 -0.75
CA PRO A 59 31.16 -0.91 -1.88
C PRO A 59 29.93 -1.79 -1.61
N PHE A 60 29.90 -2.62 -0.56
CA PHE A 60 28.79 -3.55 -0.30
C PHE A 60 27.46 -2.85 0.06
N GLY A 61 27.56 -1.66 0.64
CA GLY A 61 26.45 -0.82 1.07
C GLY A 61 25.73 -0.10 -0.06
N ILE A 62 26.25 -0.12 -1.29
CA ILE A 62 25.64 0.56 -2.44
C ILE A 62 24.23 0.03 -2.68
N ARG A 63 23.26 0.93 -2.79
CA ARG A 63 21.86 0.64 -3.12
C ARG A 63 21.38 1.57 -4.23
N GLY A 64 20.50 1.06 -5.09
CA GLY A 64 19.75 1.89 -6.03
C GLY A 64 18.40 2.24 -5.44
N LEU A 65 18.06 3.52 -5.41
CA LEU A 65 16.71 4.01 -5.14
C LEU A 65 15.98 4.15 -6.46
N ASN A 66 14.73 3.67 -6.51
CA ASN A 66 13.84 3.81 -7.65
C ASN A 66 12.91 5.02 -7.51
N ALA A 67 12.16 5.36 -8.56
CA ALA A 67 11.38 6.60 -8.59
C ALA A 67 10.43 6.76 -7.39
N PRO A 68 9.61 5.76 -7.01
CA PRO A 68 8.75 5.89 -5.83
C PRO A 68 9.51 6.16 -4.53
N SER A 69 10.68 5.56 -4.34
CA SER A 69 11.49 5.78 -3.12
C SER A 69 12.15 7.16 -3.12
N ILE A 70 12.62 7.62 -4.27
CA ILE A 70 13.16 8.98 -4.44
C ILE A 70 12.08 10.02 -4.20
N GLU A 71 10.90 9.80 -4.78
CA GLU A 71 9.71 10.65 -4.58
C GLU A 71 9.30 10.66 -3.10
N ALA A 72 9.33 9.52 -2.40
CA ALA A 72 9.05 9.44 -0.96
C ALA A 72 10.00 10.32 -0.13
N LEU A 73 11.30 10.22 -0.37
CA LEU A 73 12.30 11.04 0.32
C LEU A 73 12.18 12.53 -0.02
N TYR A 74 11.90 12.86 -1.30
CA TYR A 74 11.66 14.23 -1.74
C TYR A 74 10.44 14.85 -1.04
N ARG A 75 9.34 14.09 -1.00
CA ARG A 75 8.08 14.45 -0.34
C ARG A 75 8.18 14.57 1.17
N ARG A 76 9.32 14.24 1.78
CA ARG A 76 9.59 14.45 3.21
C ARG A 76 10.78 15.38 3.46
N GLY A 77 11.32 15.99 2.39
CA GLY A 77 12.47 16.89 2.46
C GLY A 77 13.81 16.21 2.77
N LEU A 78 13.88 14.87 2.66
CA LEU A 78 15.06 14.08 3.01
C LEU A 78 16.01 13.84 1.84
N LEU A 79 15.51 13.94 0.60
CA LEU A 79 16.33 13.71 -0.60
C LEU A 79 17.58 14.63 -0.68
N PRO A 80 17.51 15.94 -0.35
CA PRO A 80 18.68 16.81 -0.39
C PRO A 80 19.81 16.42 0.57
N GLU A 81 19.52 15.68 1.64
CA GLU A 81 20.51 15.23 2.62
C GLU A 81 21.36 14.04 2.14
N LEU A 82 20.96 13.37 1.05
CA LEU A 82 21.76 12.31 0.43
C LEU A 82 22.87 12.93 -0.43
N GLU A 83 24.12 12.57 -0.16
CA GLU A 83 25.31 13.15 -0.77
C GLU A 83 26.04 12.18 -1.71
N LEU A 84 25.83 10.86 -1.57
CA LEU A 84 26.59 9.88 -2.36
C LEU A 84 26.35 10.05 -3.86
N HIS A 85 25.10 10.14 -4.31
CA HIS A 85 24.78 10.30 -5.74
C HIS A 85 25.37 11.58 -6.37
N LYS A 86 25.62 12.63 -5.55
CA LYS A 86 26.26 13.88 -5.99
C LYS A 86 27.76 13.68 -6.26
N ARG A 87 28.39 12.76 -5.53
CA ARG A 87 29.84 12.47 -5.59
C ARG A 87 30.17 11.29 -6.51
N LEU A 88 29.27 10.31 -6.61
CA LEU A 88 29.46 9.07 -7.37
C LEU A 88 28.30 8.88 -8.34
N GLN A 89 28.51 9.25 -9.60
CA GLN A 89 27.51 9.05 -10.66
C GLN A 89 27.57 7.66 -11.29
N ASN A 90 28.70 6.96 -11.21
CA ASN A 90 28.86 5.64 -11.81
C ASN A 90 29.78 4.73 -10.96
N PRO A 91 29.22 3.72 -10.27
CA PRO A 91 30.01 2.78 -9.48
C PRO A 91 30.70 1.72 -10.35
N HIS A 92 30.40 1.67 -11.66
CA HIS A 92 30.99 0.70 -12.58
C HIS A 92 32.11 1.35 -13.38
N THR A 93 33.35 0.91 -13.12
CA THR A 93 34.59 1.45 -13.69
C THR A 93 34.68 1.38 -15.23
N ASN A 94 33.86 0.54 -15.87
CA ASN A 94 33.83 0.33 -17.33
C ASN A 94 32.45 0.54 -17.97
N ALA A 95 31.50 1.18 -17.28
CA ALA A 95 30.25 1.55 -17.92
C ALA A 95 30.54 2.69 -18.92
N GLY A 96 30.40 2.41 -20.21
CA GLY A 96 30.67 3.37 -21.29
C GLY A 96 30.00 4.74 -21.06
N GLN A 97 30.42 5.76 -21.80
CA GLN A 97 29.83 7.09 -21.69
C GLN A 97 28.66 7.28 -22.66
N GLY A 98 27.79 8.24 -22.35
CA GLY A 98 26.66 8.63 -23.21
C GLY A 98 25.69 7.47 -23.46
N PRO A 99 25.20 7.26 -24.69
CA PRO A 99 24.16 6.26 -25.01
C PRO A 99 24.48 4.82 -24.58
N ARG A 100 25.77 4.46 -24.44
CA ARG A 100 26.21 3.12 -24.02
C ARG A 100 26.41 2.98 -22.52
N ARG A 101 26.07 4.01 -21.74
CA ARG A 101 26.15 3.97 -20.28
C ARG A 101 25.19 2.93 -19.73
N GLN A 102 25.70 1.98 -18.96
CA GLN A 102 24.88 1.01 -18.25
C GLN A 102 24.18 1.69 -17.09
N VAL A 103 22.85 1.64 -17.08
CA VAL A 103 21.99 2.28 -16.07
C VAL A 103 21.19 1.27 -15.22
N GLY A 104 21.38 -0.02 -15.50
CA GLY A 104 20.76 -1.11 -14.77
C GLY A 104 21.03 -2.46 -15.42
N HIS A 105 20.31 -3.48 -14.95
CA HIS A 105 20.30 -4.79 -15.58
C HIS A 105 19.01 -5.55 -15.27
N PHE A 106 18.72 -6.57 -16.07
CA PHE A 106 17.79 -7.64 -15.71
C PHE A 106 18.51 -8.98 -15.88
N ALA A 107 18.62 -9.78 -14.81
CA ALA A 107 19.34 -11.06 -14.86
C ALA A 107 20.79 -10.96 -15.40
N GLY A 108 21.47 -9.83 -15.19
CA GLY A 108 22.80 -9.56 -15.75
C GLY A 108 22.84 -9.11 -17.21
N ILE A 109 21.71 -9.00 -17.88
CA ILE A 109 21.59 -8.33 -19.18
C ILE A 109 21.60 -6.82 -18.93
N PRO A 110 22.59 -6.07 -19.45
CA PRO A 110 22.71 -4.63 -19.18
C PRO A 110 21.58 -3.86 -19.86
N LEU A 111 21.10 -2.82 -19.17
CA LEU A 111 20.24 -1.79 -19.77
C LEU A 111 21.12 -0.57 -20.07
N HIS A 112 21.07 -0.08 -21.31
CA HIS A 112 21.80 1.12 -21.71
C HIS A 112 20.87 2.33 -21.77
N GLU A 113 21.41 3.49 -21.39
CA GLU A 113 20.67 4.74 -21.37
C GLU A 113 20.07 5.12 -22.73
N GLY A 114 20.83 4.94 -23.81
CA GLY A 114 20.39 5.30 -25.16
C GLY A 114 19.27 4.43 -25.73
N ASP A 115 19.05 3.25 -25.15
CA ASP A 115 18.01 2.32 -25.60
C ASP A 115 16.66 2.59 -24.89
N ILE A 116 16.62 3.50 -23.91
CA ILE A 116 15.43 3.78 -23.10
C ILE A 116 14.72 5.03 -23.63
N ASP A 117 13.41 4.93 -23.84
CA ASP A 117 12.54 6.02 -24.26
C ASP A 117 11.67 6.53 -23.10
N PRO A 118 12.14 7.53 -22.33
CA PRO A 118 11.34 8.04 -21.21
C PRO A 118 10.05 8.73 -21.66
N THR A 119 9.90 9.10 -22.94
CA THR A 119 8.68 9.74 -23.45
C THR A 119 7.47 8.79 -23.44
N GLN A 120 7.69 7.48 -23.35
CA GLN A 120 6.63 6.49 -23.17
C GLN A 120 5.98 6.55 -21.78
N TRP A 121 6.63 7.19 -20.80
CA TRP A 121 6.12 7.35 -19.43
C TRP A 121 5.30 8.63 -19.30
N LYS A 122 4.13 8.63 -19.93
CA LYS A 122 3.21 9.79 -20.12
C LYS A 122 2.95 10.65 -18.88
N TYR A 123 3.00 10.07 -17.68
CA TYR A 123 2.69 10.75 -16.42
C TYR A 123 3.94 11.24 -15.67
N ARG A 124 5.10 11.29 -16.32
CA ARG A 124 6.29 11.94 -15.78
C ARG A 124 6.49 13.30 -16.45
N LEU A 125 6.42 14.34 -15.62
CA LEU A 125 6.70 15.72 -16.01
C LEU A 125 8.21 16.02 -15.93
N PRO A 126 8.71 17.05 -16.64
CA PRO A 126 10.09 17.51 -16.51
C PRO A 126 10.51 17.88 -15.08
N SER A 127 9.55 18.32 -14.26
CA SER A 127 9.69 18.63 -12.83
C SER A 127 9.78 17.39 -11.93
N SER A 128 9.63 16.18 -12.47
CA SER A 128 9.73 14.94 -11.69
C SER A 128 11.15 14.71 -11.18
N THR A 129 11.28 14.05 -10.04
CA THR A 129 12.58 13.59 -9.54
C THR A 129 13.21 12.56 -10.48
N ALA A 130 14.50 12.26 -10.26
CA ALA A 130 15.19 11.22 -11.00
C ALA A 130 14.50 9.85 -10.86
N THR A 131 14.59 9.01 -11.90
CA THR A 131 14.00 7.66 -11.89
C THR A 131 14.86 6.64 -11.14
N SER A 132 16.16 6.90 -11.03
CA SER A 132 17.13 6.05 -10.37
C SER A 132 18.22 6.92 -9.74
N LEU A 133 18.58 6.62 -8.49
CA LEU A 133 19.67 7.27 -7.75
C LEU A 133 20.46 6.23 -6.97
N ILE A 134 21.73 6.52 -6.73
CA ILE A 134 22.60 5.65 -5.93
C ILE A 134 22.73 6.23 -4.52
N THR A 135 22.60 5.38 -3.52
CA THR A 135 22.88 5.73 -2.12
C THR A 135 23.68 4.60 -1.47
N GLU A 136 24.10 4.84 -0.23
CA GLU A 136 24.72 3.85 0.63
C GLU A 136 23.76 3.55 1.80
N MET A 137 23.66 2.28 2.20
CA MET A 137 22.80 1.87 3.30
C MET A 137 23.10 2.65 4.59
N GLN A 138 24.38 2.84 4.92
CA GLN A 138 24.79 3.62 6.08
C GLN A 138 24.37 5.10 5.98
N GLU A 139 24.52 5.73 4.82
CA GLU A 139 24.08 7.12 4.59
C GLU A 139 22.58 7.25 4.83
N LEU A 140 21.78 6.38 4.20
CA LEU A 140 20.32 6.41 4.33
C LEU A 140 19.86 6.17 5.77
N GLU A 141 20.41 5.17 6.47
CA GLU A 141 20.10 4.92 7.88
C GLU A 141 20.50 6.11 8.77
N THR A 142 21.61 6.78 8.48
CA THR A 142 22.07 7.94 9.26
C THR A 142 21.12 9.13 9.11
N VAL A 143 20.70 9.45 7.88
CA VAL A 143 19.74 10.52 7.60
C VAL A 143 18.40 10.22 8.27
N LEU A 144 17.89 9.00 8.12
CA LEU A 144 16.62 8.60 8.71
C LEU A 144 16.66 8.57 10.25
N ALA A 145 17.74 8.07 10.86
CA ALA A 145 17.88 8.08 12.31
C ALA A 145 17.91 9.49 12.88
N ARG A 146 18.68 10.40 12.25
CA ARG A 146 18.71 11.82 12.64
C ARG A 146 17.32 12.46 12.54
N ARG A 147 16.59 12.17 11.45
CA ARG A 147 15.22 12.65 11.28
C ARG A 147 14.28 12.10 12.36
N ALA A 148 14.35 10.81 12.66
CA ALA A 148 13.53 10.18 13.68
C ALA A 148 13.78 10.80 15.07
N GLU A 149 15.05 10.98 15.44
CA GLU A 149 15.43 11.65 16.70
C GLU A 149 14.94 13.10 16.75
N ALA A 150 15.07 13.85 15.65
CA ALA A 150 14.57 15.23 15.55
C ALA A 150 13.03 15.33 15.66
N LEU A 151 12.31 14.26 15.31
CA LEU A 151 10.85 14.14 15.47
C LEU A 151 10.44 13.57 16.84
N GLY A 152 11.40 13.29 17.74
CA GLY A 152 11.12 12.81 19.09
C GLY A 152 10.94 11.29 19.22
N VAL A 153 11.32 10.51 18.20
CA VAL A 153 11.32 9.03 18.28
C VAL A 153 12.36 8.57 19.31
N THR A 154 11.95 7.69 20.22
CA THR A 154 12.89 7.05 21.16
C THR A 154 13.53 5.83 20.49
N ILE A 155 14.84 5.83 20.30
CA ILE A 155 15.58 4.69 19.69
C ILE A 155 16.42 4.00 20.76
N LEU A 156 16.10 2.74 21.06
CA LEU A 156 16.88 1.90 21.97
C LEU A 156 17.62 0.80 21.19
N ARG A 157 18.95 0.78 21.31
CA ARG A 157 19.84 -0.17 20.64
C ARG A 157 20.36 -1.22 21.62
N GLY A 158 20.80 -2.37 21.09
CA GLY A 158 21.26 -3.50 21.90
C GLY A 158 20.13 -4.32 22.52
N LEU A 159 18.88 -4.08 22.11
CA LEU A 159 17.69 -4.72 22.66
C LEU A 159 17.07 -5.65 21.62
N ALA A 160 17.37 -6.94 21.75
CA ALA A 160 16.70 -7.98 20.98
C ALA A 160 15.28 -8.20 21.53
N ILE A 161 14.31 -8.40 20.64
CA ILE A 161 12.94 -8.81 21.01
C ILE A 161 12.85 -10.34 20.93
N PRO A 162 12.83 -11.06 22.06
CA PRO A 162 12.58 -12.50 22.07
C PRO A 162 11.09 -12.88 22.01
N ASP A 163 10.20 -12.03 22.53
CA ASP A 163 8.80 -12.38 22.77
C ASP A 163 7.84 -11.20 22.53
N VAL A 164 6.67 -11.52 21.98
CA VAL A 164 5.62 -10.57 21.62
C VAL A 164 4.28 -11.16 22.05
N GLN A 165 3.51 -10.40 22.82
CA GLN A 165 2.16 -10.77 23.25
C GLN A 165 1.21 -9.63 22.87
N GLN A 166 0.01 -9.97 22.40
CA GLN A 166 -1.01 -8.97 22.05
C GLN A 166 -2.36 -9.33 22.65
N THR A 167 -3.14 -8.31 22.98
CA THR A 167 -4.55 -8.39 23.39
C THR A 167 -5.42 -7.69 22.35
N ALA A 168 -6.71 -7.50 22.64
CA ALA A 168 -7.60 -6.72 21.80
C ALA A 168 -7.31 -5.21 21.89
N GLU A 169 -6.51 -4.74 22.85
CA GLU A 169 -6.26 -3.33 23.16
C GLU A 169 -4.80 -2.90 22.98
N GLU A 170 -3.84 -3.79 23.24
CA GLU A 170 -2.41 -3.46 23.28
C GLU A 170 -1.50 -4.61 22.85
N VAL A 171 -0.21 -4.29 22.71
CA VAL A 171 0.89 -5.22 22.48
C VAL A 171 1.95 -5.00 23.55
N THR A 172 2.40 -6.09 24.15
CA THR A 172 3.53 -6.13 25.07
C THR A 172 4.73 -6.79 24.39
N VAL A 173 5.86 -6.08 24.39
CA VAL A 173 7.12 -6.55 23.83
C VAL A 173 8.13 -6.69 24.96
N ARG A 174 8.69 -7.90 25.11
CA ARG A 174 9.82 -8.11 26.03
C ARG A 174 11.12 -7.91 25.28
N ALA A 175 12.07 -7.19 25.88
CA ALA A 175 13.42 -7.06 25.37
C ALA A 175 14.41 -6.95 26.53
N ALA A 176 15.41 -7.85 26.55
CA ALA A 176 16.24 -8.10 27.73
C ALA A 176 15.35 -8.33 28.99
N ASP A 177 15.68 -7.68 30.11
CA ASP A 177 14.90 -7.74 31.36
C ASP A 177 13.80 -6.66 31.45
N GLN A 178 13.47 -6.02 30.31
CA GLN A 178 12.48 -4.94 30.23
C GLN A 178 11.24 -5.39 29.45
N SER A 179 10.11 -4.77 29.78
CA SER A 179 8.82 -4.97 29.11
C SER A 179 8.30 -3.62 28.66
N PHE A 180 7.96 -3.51 27.39
CA PHE A 180 7.43 -2.29 26.77
C PHE A 180 6.00 -2.55 26.30
N THR A 181 5.13 -1.55 26.45
CA THR A 181 3.72 -1.65 26.06
C THR A 181 3.38 -0.59 25.02
N ALA A 182 2.62 -0.97 24.00
CA ALA A 182 2.11 -0.05 22.99
C ALA A 182 0.74 -0.45 22.44
N LYS A 183 0.04 0.48 21.79
CA LYS A 183 -1.24 0.16 21.10
C LYS A 183 -1.02 -0.72 19.86
N TRP A 184 0.14 -0.62 19.23
CA TRP A 184 0.51 -1.34 18.01
C TRP A 184 1.99 -1.73 18.00
N LEU A 185 2.30 -2.80 17.26
CA LEU A 185 3.66 -3.22 16.97
C LEU A 185 3.85 -3.36 15.46
N VAL A 186 4.96 -2.85 14.93
CA VAL A 186 5.36 -3.10 13.54
C VAL A 186 6.72 -3.80 13.49
N GLY A 187 6.74 -5.00 12.91
CA GLY A 187 7.93 -5.76 12.61
C GLY A 187 8.66 -5.20 11.40
N CYS A 188 9.82 -4.60 11.61
CA CYS A 188 10.78 -4.14 10.60
C CYS A 188 12.16 -4.79 10.81
N ASP A 189 12.17 -5.97 11.44
CA ASP A 189 13.32 -6.68 12.01
C ASP A 189 13.98 -7.67 11.04
N GLY A 190 13.79 -7.43 9.74
CA GLY A 190 14.53 -8.08 8.65
C GLY A 190 14.07 -9.50 8.30
N SER A 191 14.84 -10.15 7.43
CA SER A 191 14.48 -11.44 6.80
C SER A 191 14.22 -12.57 7.80
N ARG A 192 14.88 -12.53 8.96
CA ARG A 192 14.74 -13.50 10.05
C ARG A 192 13.77 -13.06 11.15
N SER A 193 12.89 -12.11 10.84
CA SER A 193 11.92 -11.47 11.74
C SER A 193 11.42 -12.38 12.86
N VAL A 194 11.67 -11.95 14.09
CA VAL A 194 11.12 -12.55 15.30
C VAL A 194 9.66 -12.15 15.43
N VAL A 195 9.29 -10.91 15.12
CA VAL A 195 7.91 -10.44 15.18
C VAL A 195 7.00 -11.29 14.29
N ARG A 196 7.39 -11.56 13.05
CA ARG A 196 6.64 -12.44 12.12
C ARG A 196 6.39 -13.81 12.74
N LYS A 197 7.42 -14.42 13.34
CA LYS A 197 7.34 -15.77 13.91
C LYS A 197 6.54 -15.80 15.21
N ALA A 198 6.81 -14.90 16.13
CA ALA A 198 6.15 -14.82 17.43
C ALA A 198 4.64 -14.49 17.29
N SER A 199 4.27 -13.73 16.26
CA SER A 199 2.87 -13.40 15.97
C SER A 199 2.20 -14.33 14.95
N ASN A 200 2.79 -15.49 14.67
CA ASN A 200 2.22 -16.58 13.85
C ASN A 200 1.80 -16.17 12.43
N PHE A 201 2.55 -15.26 11.79
CA PHE A 201 2.36 -14.99 10.37
C PHE A 201 2.89 -16.16 9.54
N GLU A 202 2.06 -16.70 8.66
CA GLU A 202 2.49 -17.64 7.65
C GLU A 202 3.43 -16.95 6.65
N PHE A 203 4.49 -17.63 6.24
CA PHE A 203 5.50 -17.10 5.33
C PHE A 203 5.68 -18.00 4.11
N ALA A 204 4.80 -17.83 3.12
CA ALA A 204 4.68 -18.70 1.95
C ALA A 204 5.66 -18.30 0.83
N GLY A 205 6.11 -19.27 0.04
CA GLY A 205 6.99 -19.03 -1.10
C GLY A 205 7.90 -20.20 -1.43
N THR A 206 9.01 -19.93 -2.12
CA THR A 206 9.94 -20.95 -2.63
C THR A 206 11.19 -21.08 -1.78
N GLU A 207 11.77 -22.28 -1.78
CA GLU A 207 13.13 -22.53 -1.29
C GLU A 207 14.19 -22.06 -2.30
N PRO A 208 15.45 -21.87 -1.88
CA PRO A 208 16.48 -21.32 -2.74
C PRO A 208 17.02 -22.33 -3.76
N GLU A 209 17.43 -21.82 -4.92
CA GLU A 209 18.14 -22.56 -5.97
C GLU A 209 19.66 -22.32 -5.91
N PHE A 210 20.11 -21.26 -5.23
CA PHE A 210 21.53 -20.94 -5.14
C PHE A 210 21.97 -20.36 -3.79
N THR A 211 23.24 -20.56 -3.46
CA THR A 211 23.98 -19.78 -2.47
C THR A 211 24.73 -18.64 -3.15
N GLY A 212 24.40 -17.42 -2.74
CA GLY A 212 25.12 -16.21 -3.09
C GLY A 212 26.18 -15.89 -2.04
N TYR A 213 27.31 -15.35 -2.47
CA TYR A 213 28.41 -14.90 -1.61
C TYR A 213 28.69 -13.43 -1.89
N SER A 214 28.93 -12.66 -0.85
CA SER A 214 29.50 -11.31 -0.92
C SER A 214 30.81 -11.32 -0.14
N THR A 215 31.93 -11.16 -0.84
CA THR A 215 33.27 -11.36 -0.26
C THR A 215 34.23 -10.22 -0.57
N GLN A 216 35.02 -9.84 0.42
CA GLN A 216 36.21 -9.01 0.26
C GLN A 216 37.43 -9.89 0.50
N VAL A 217 38.29 -10.00 -0.52
CA VAL A 217 39.44 -10.89 -0.57
C VAL A 217 40.66 -10.18 -1.12
N ASP A 218 41.83 -10.65 -0.70
CA ASP A 218 43.08 -10.39 -1.43
C ASP A 218 43.31 -11.52 -2.43
N LEU A 219 43.64 -11.16 -3.66
CA LEU A 219 43.92 -12.10 -4.75
C LEU A 219 45.41 -12.02 -5.09
N ALA A 220 46.08 -13.17 -5.20
CA ALA A 220 47.48 -13.21 -5.62
C ALA A 220 47.65 -12.97 -7.13
N ASP A 221 46.62 -13.32 -7.90
CA ASP A 221 46.55 -13.37 -9.36
C ASP A 221 45.22 -12.75 -9.85
N PRO A 222 44.94 -11.47 -9.52
CA PRO A 222 43.67 -10.81 -9.82
C PRO A 222 43.37 -10.72 -11.32
N GLU A 223 44.38 -10.72 -12.19
CA GLU A 223 44.26 -10.67 -13.65
C GLU A 223 43.58 -11.91 -14.24
N LYS A 224 43.50 -13.02 -13.50
CA LYS A 224 42.75 -14.21 -13.90
C LYS A 224 41.24 -14.02 -13.85
N LEU A 225 40.75 -12.97 -13.21
CA LEU A 225 39.33 -12.62 -13.16
C LEU A 225 39.03 -11.45 -14.09
N LYS A 226 37.87 -11.53 -14.74
CA LYS A 226 37.38 -10.43 -15.57
C LYS A 226 36.61 -9.43 -14.69
N PRO A 227 36.81 -8.12 -14.87
CA PRO A 227 35.99 -7.13 -14.18
C PRO A 227 34.52 -7.22 -14.63
N GLY A 228 33.61 -6.75 -13.78
CA GLY A 228 32.17 -6.78 -14.06
C GLY A 228 31.54 -8.15 -13.86
N ARG A 229 30.37 -8.34 -14.45
CA ARG A 229 29.54 -9.55 -14.27
C ARG A 229 29.88 -10.59 -15.33
N ASN A 230 30.16 -11.81 -14.89
CA ASN A 230 30.57 -12.93 -15.72
C ASN A 230 29.65 -14.13 -15.46
N LEU A 231 28.78 -14.43 -16.42
CA LEU A 231 28.02 -15.69 -16.45
C LEU A 231 28.93 -16.79 -16.99
N THR A 232 28.98 -17.92 -16.32
CA THR A 232 29.84 -19.06 -16.67
C THR A 232 29.01 -20.35 -16.78
N PRO A 233 29.57 -21.45 -17.33
CA PRO A 233 28.87 -22.73 -17.37
C PRO A 233 28.56 -23.34 -16.00
N THR A 234 29.14 -22.81 -14.91
CA THR A 234 29.02 -23.34 -13.55
C THR A 234 28.34 -22.37 -12.57
N GLY A 235 28.07 -21.12 -12.98
CA GLY A 235 27.32 -20.14 -12.19
C GLY A 235 27.61 -18.70 -12.62
N MET A 236 27.79 -17.79 -11.68
CA MET A 236 28.07 -16.38 -11.97
C MET A 236 29.04 -15.78 -10.94
N TYR A 237 29.97 -14.94 -11.38
CA TYR A 237 30.67 -14.02 -10.48
C TYR A 237 30.65 -12.58 -11.00
N LEU A 238 30.61 -11.62 -10.09
CA LEU A 238 30.71 -10.20 -10.36
C LEU A 238 31.89 -9.65 -9.55
N GLN A 239 32.87 -9.08 -10.25
CA GLN A 239 33.95 -8.31 -9.64
C GLN A 239 33.67 -6.82 -9.86
N SER A 240 33.19 -6.13 -8.83
CA SER A 240 32.90 -4.69 -8.93
C SER A 240 34.18 -3.85 -8.95
N GLN A 241 35.17 -4.30 -8.18
CA GLN A 241 36.53 -3.76 -8.10
C GLN A 241 37.47 -4.90 -7.64
N PRO A 242 38.80 -4.77 -7.81
CA PRO A 242 39.73 -5.82 -7.40
C PRO A 242 39.50 -6.24 -5.94
N GLY A 243 39.35 -7.56 -5.71
CA GLY A 243 39.10 -8.14 -4.39
C GLY A 243 37.66 -8.11 -3.87
N TYR A 244 36.73 -7.41 -4.53
CA TYR A 244 35.31 -7.36 -4.11
C TYR A 244 34.46 -8.18 -5.06
N LEU A 245 34.01 -9.33 -4.57
CA LEU A 245 33.35 -10.34 -5.38
C LEU A 245 31.94 -10.60 -4.87
N MET A 246 31.02 -10.71 -5.80
CA MET A 246 29.76 -11.41 -5.61
C MET A 246 29.81 -12.72 -6.40
N ILE A 247 29.52 -13.85 -5.78
CA ILE A 247 29.53 -15.17 -6.43
C ILE A 247 28.14 -15.79 -6.28
N GLN A 248 27.64 -16.45 -7.31
CA GLN A 248 26.40 -17.22 -7.27
C GLN A 248 26.70 -18.65 -7.67
N ASP A 249 26.41 -19.55 -6.74
CA ASP A 249 26.62 -20.97 -6.83
C ASP A 249 25.27 -21.68 -6.76
N PHE A 250 24.82 -22.29 -7.85
CA PHE A 250 23.52 -22.97 -7.96
C PHE A 250 23.55 -24.33 -7.26
N ASP A 251 23.77 -24.29 -5.94
CA ASP A 251 23.89 -25.44 -5.04
C ASP A 251 22.60 -25.74 -4.26
N GLY A 252 21.45 -25.18 -4.66
CA GLY A 252 20.18 -25.31 -3.93
C GLY A 252 20.19 -24.63 -2.56
N GLY A 253 21.09 -23.66 -2.33
CA GLY A 253 21.26 -23.03 -1.02
C GLY A 253 21.97 -23.91 0.01
N ALA A 254 22.60 -25.02 -0.43
CA ALA A 254 23.17 -26.03 0.45
C ALA A 254 24.19 -25.44 1.44
N PHE A 255 25.14 -24.63 0.97
CA PHE A 255 26.13 -24.03 1.87
C PHE A 255 25.47 -23.03 2.84
N HIS A 256 24.56 -22.18 2.37
CA HIS A 256 23.86 -21.24 3.27
C HIS A 256 23.09 -21.95 4.39
N ALA A 257 22.47 -23.10 4.08
CA ALA A 257 21.71 -23.90 5.05
C ALA A 257 22.55 -24.47 6.19
N THR A 258 23.87 -24.64 6.00
CA THR A 258 24.78 -25.11 7.06
C THR A 258 24.86 -24.14 8.24
N GLY A 259 24.58 -22.84 8.02
CA GLY A 259 24.79 -21.78 9.01
C GLY A 259 26.25 -21.51 9.37
N GLN A 260 27.20 -22.19 8.72
CA GLN A 260 28.62 -22.03 8.98
C GLN A 260 29.18 -20.79 8.28
N PRO A 261 30.10 -20.04 8.91
CA PRO A 261 30.84 -18.98 8.23
C PRO A 261 31.67 -19.53 7.08
N ALA A 262 31.71 -18.81 5.95
CA ALA A 262 32.57 -19.18 4.82
C ALA A 262 34.05 -18.96 5.16
N THR A 263 34.87 -19.99 4.96
CA THR A 263 36.33 -19.91 5.12
C THR A 263 37.00 -19.42 3.83
N ARG A 264 38.26 -18.98 3.94
CA ARG A 264 39.09 -18.59 2.78
C ARG A 264 39.19 -19.72 1.76
N GLU A 265 39.44 -20.93 2.24
CA GLU A 265 39.58 -22.14 1.41
C GLU A 265 38.29 -22.47 0.67
N HIS A 266 37.15 -22.35 1.36
CA HIS A 266 35.82 -22.54 0.75
C HIS A 266 35.55 -21.50 -0.33
N VAL A 267 35.74 -20.21 -0.02
CA VAL A 267 35.55 -19.12 -0.99
C VAL A 267 36.45 -19.31 -2.21
N GLN A 268 37.71 -19.69 -2.03
CA GLN A 268 38.61 -20.00 -3.14
C GLN A 268 38.11 -21.19 -3.97
N ALA A 269 37.67 -22.27 -3.34
CA ALA A 269 37.17 -23.46 -4.04
C ALA A 269 35.94 -23.13 -4.88
N VAL A 270 34.97 -22.40 -4.30
CA VAL A 270 33.79 -21.92 -5.02
C VAL A 270 34.20 -20.98 -6.15
N LEU A 271 35.03 -19.97 -5.88
CA LEU A 271 35.46 -19.01 -6.88
C LEU A 271 36.14 -19.68 -8.07
N ARG A 272 37.09 -20.60 -7.85
CA ARG A 272 37.76 -21.35 -8.93
C ARG A 272 36.79 -22.15 -9.78
N ARG A 273 35.85 -22.84 -9.14
CA ARG A 273 34.82 -23.64 -9.84
C ARG A 273 33.92 -22.74 -10.69
N ILE A 274 33.50 -21.59 -10.16
CA ILE A 274 32.59 -20.67 -10.84
C ILE A 274 33.31 -19.89 -11.94
N SER A 275 34.52 -19.36 -11.69
CA SER A 275 35.29 -18.60 -12.67
C SER A 275 35.92 -19.48 -13.75
N ASN A 276 36.06 -20.78 -13.50
CA ASN A 276 36.82 -21.72 -14.32
C ASN A 276 38.29 -21.27 -14.49
N THR A 277 38.88 -20.74 -13.42
CA THR A 277 40.29 -20.32 -13.35
C THR A 277 40.92 -20.80 -12.06
N ASP A 278 42.24 -20.91 -12.02
CA ASP A 278 43.02 -21.36 -10.86
C ASP A 278 43.39 -20.19 -9.90
N VAL A 279 42.56 -19.14 -9.85
CA VAL A 279 42.76 -17.95 -9.01
C VAL A 279 42.99 -18.29 -7.54
N THR A 280 43.89 -17.58 -6.88
CA THR A 280 44.33 -17.81 -5.51
C THR A 280 43.88 -16.66 -4.60
N VAL A 281 43.13 -17.01 -3.55
CA VAL A 281 42.70 -16.10 -2.50
C VAL A 281 43.74 -16.13 -1.38
N SER A 282 44.54 -15.07 -1.25
CA SER A 282 45.58 -14.98 -0.23
C SER A 282 45.02 -14.62 1.15
N ALA A 283 43.96 -13.80 1.21
CA ALA A 283 43.28 -13.44 2.45
C ALA A 283 41.77 -13.28 2.25
N LEU A 284 40.99 -13.54 3.31
CA LEU A 284 39.55 -13.30 3.36
C LEU A 284 39.24 -12.31 4.49
N HIS A 285 38.72 -11.13 4.13
CA HIS A 285 38.43 -10.05 5.07
C HIS A 285 36.96 -10.01 5.47
N VAL A 286 36.06 -10.19 4.49
CA VAL A 286 34.62 -10.21 4.69
C VAL A 286 34.04 -11.37 3.88
N ALA A 287 33.12 -12.12 4.49
CA ALA A 287 32.27 -13.06 3.78
C ALA A 287 30.86 -13.06 4.36
N SER A 288 29.87 -12.93 3.50
CA SER A 288 28.46 -13.10 3.85
C SER A 288 27.78 -13.96 2.80
N THR A 289 26.87 -14.83 3.22
CA THR A 289 26.07 -15.66 2.32
C THR A 289 24.62 -15.21 2.31
N TRP A 290 23.99 -15.38 1.16
CA TRP A 290 22.59 -15.06 0.91
C TRP A 290 22.02 -16.06 -0.09
N THR A 291 20.72 -16.02 -0.33
CA THR A 291 20.04 -16.95 -1.27
C THR A 291 19.00 -16.21 -2.10
N ASP A 292 18.41 -16.89 -3.06
CA ASP A 292 17.24 -16.45 -3.82
C ASP A 292 15.90 -16.89 -3.25
N ARG A 293 15.88 -17.42 -2.02
CA ARG A 293 14.64 -17.74 -1.31
C ARG A 293 13.65 -16.57 -1.43
N ALA A 294 12.50 -16.83 -2.02
CA ALA A 294 11.47 -15.83 -2.29
C ALA A 294 10.23 -16.17 -1.47
N ARG A 295 10.02 -15.48 -0.34
CA ARG A 295 8.91 -15.75 0.58
C ARG A 295 8.23 -14.46 1.02
N GLN A 296 6.93 -14.52 1.27
CA GLN A 296 6.10 -13.38 1.64
C GLN A 296 5.09 -13.79 2.71
N ALA A 297 4.79 -12.87 3.64
CA ALA A 297 3.77 -13.06 4.64
C ALA A 297 2.39 -13.02 3.97
N THR A 298 1.51 -13.99 4.23
CA THR A 298 0.22 -14.11 3.54
C THR A 298 -0.76 -12.98 3.88
N THR A 299 -0.52 -12.29 4.98
CA THR A 299 -1.13 -11.01 5.36
C THR A 299 -0.06 -10.13 6.00
N TYR A 300 -0.19 -8.81 5.90
CA TYR A 300 0.74 -7.87 6.54
C TYR A 300 0.23 -7.33 7.87
N ARG A 301 -0.98 -7.72 8.27
CA ARG A 301 -1.60 -7.39 9.56
C ARG A 301 -2.17 -8.64 10.21
N HIS A 302 -1.93 -8.78 11.51
CA HIS A 302 -2.55 -9.79 12.36
C HIS A 302 -2.87 -9.16 13.73
N GLY A 303 -4.13 -8.78 13.91
CA GLY A 303 -4.57 -8.03 15.10
C GLY A 303 -3.89 -6.65 15.15
N ARG A 304 -3.10 -6.43 16.20
CA ARG A 304 -2.33 -5.21 16.48
C ARG A 304 -0.87 -5.27 16.05
N VAL A 305 -0.48 -6.36 15.41
CA VAL A 305 0.87 -6.55 14.87
C VAL A 305 0.82 -6.41 13.35
N LEU A 306 1.74 -5.62 12.79
CA LEU A 306 1.95 -5.48 11.35
C LEU A 306 3.40 -5.81 10.99
N LEU A 307 3.66 -6.09 9.71
CA LEU A 307 5.01 -6.35 9.18
C LEU A 307 5.30 -5.43 8.00
N ALA A 308 6.52 -4.91 7.92
CA ALA A 308 6.98 -4.09 6.79
C ALA A 308 8.43 -4.43 6.38
N GLY A 309 8.75 -4.29 5.09
CA GLY A 309 10.08 -4.61 4.55
C GLY A 309 10.41 -6.09 4.61
N ASP A 310 11.69 -6.42 4.83
CA ASP A 310 12.18 -7.81 4.83
C ASP A 310 11.51 -8.73 5.87
N ALA A 311 10.85 -8.15 6.88
CA ALA A 311 10.01 -8.90 7.81
C ALA A 311 8.75 -9.47 7.14
N ALA A 312 8.20 -8.77 6.15
CA ALA A 312 7.02 -9.15 5.39
C ALA A 312 7.34 -9.91 4.09
N HIS A 313 8.50 -9.66 3.47
CA HIS A 313 8.87 -10.29 2.19
C HIS A 313 10.37 -10.37 1.99
N ILE A 314 10.87 -11.51 1.52
CA ILE A 314 12.27 -11.72 1.17
C ILE A 314 12.37 -12.22 -0.26
N HIS A 315 13.45 -11.85 -0.94
CA HIS A 315 13.79 -12.30 -2.27
C HIS A 315 15.28 -12.06 -2.54
N ALA A 316 15.81 -12.60 -3.65
CA ALA A 316 17.19 -12.35 -4.03
C ALA A 316 17.45 -10.83 -4.21
N PRO A 317 18.63 -10.30 -3.85
CA PRO A 317 19.02 -8.90 -4.06
C PRO A 317 19.22 -8.51 -5.54
N LEU A 318 18.78 -9.36 -6.48
CA LEU A 318 18.89 -9.14 -7.92
C LEU A 318 18.06 -7.92 -8.36
N GLY A 319 18.72 -6.90 -8.89
CA GLY A 319 18.05 -5.68 -9.37
C GLY A 319 17.71 -4.67 -8.27
N GLY A 320 18.17 -4.86 -7.02
CA GLY A 320 18.13 -3.81 -5.99
C GLY A 320 16.73 -3.45 -5.46
N GLN A 321 15.75 -4.35 -5.53
CA GLN A 321 14.35 -4.01 -5.25
C GLN A 321 13.94 -4.02 -3.77
N GLY A 322 14.62 -4.79 -2.92
CA GLY A 322 14.14 -5.08 -1.55
C GLY A 322 14.00 -3.83 -0.69
N LEU A 323 15.02 -2.97 -0.69
CA LEU A 323 14.99 -1.69 0.02
C LEU A 323 13.83 -0.81 -0.45
N ASN A 324 13.66 -0.68 -1.77
CA ASN A 324 12.62 0.16 -2.36
C ASN A 324 11.21 -0.33 -2.02
N LEU A 325 11.01 -1.66 -2.05
CA LEU A 325 9.76 -2.28 -1.67
C LEU A 325 9.42 -1.97 -0.20
N GLY A 326 10.40 -2.10 0.69
CA GLY A 326 10.24 -1.78 2.11
C GLY A 326 10.03 -0.29 2.42
N LEU A 327 10.71 0.63 1.73
CA LEU A 327 10.45 2.07 1.88
C LEU A 327 9.03 2.43 1.43
N GLY A 328 8.54 1.80 0.36
CA GLY A 328 7.15 1.93 -0.07
C GLY A 328 6.15 1.38 0.94
N ASP A 329 6.50 0.33 1.69
CA ASP A 329 5.66 -0.18 2.77
C ASP A 329 5.57 0.81 3.93
N ALA A 330 6.70 1.37 4.37
CA ALA A 330 6.76 2.36 5.44
C ALA A 330 5.92 3.61 5.11
N LEU A 331 6.07 4.14 3.89
CA LEU A 331 5.30 5.30 3.43
C LEU A 331 3.79 5.00 3.37
N ASN A 332 3.41 3.81 2.91
CA ASN A 332 2.00 3.41 2.82
C ASN A 332 1.36 3.20 4.19
N LEU A 333 2.10 2.58 5.11
CA LEU A 333 1.61 2.21 6.43
C LEU A 333 1.55 3.39 7.40
N GLY A 334 2.57 4.25 7.40
CA GLY A 334 2.76 5.27 8.43
C GLY A 334 1.53 6.16 8.65
N TRP A 335 1.00 6.75 7.59
CA TRP A 335 -0.16 7.63 7.69
C TRP A 335 -1.46 6.88 8.04
N LYS A 336 -1.65 5.65 7.55
CA LYS A 336 -2.84 4.84 7.83
C LYS A 336 -2.88 4.39 9.29
N LEU A 337 -1.72 3.97 9.80
CA LEU A 337 -1.59 3.56 11.20
C LEU A 337 -1.77 4.77 12.13
N ALA A 338 -1.18 5.93 11.79
CA ALA A 338 -1.41 7.16 12.53
C ALA A 338 -2.89 7.57 12.56
N ALA A 339 -3.58 7.57 11.40
CA ALA A 339 -5.02 7.84 11.34
C ALA A 339 -5.84 6.87 12.20
N THR A 340 -5.46 5.58 12.21
CA THR A 340 -6.08 4.55 13.07
C THR A 340 -5.85 4.84 14.55
N ILE A 341 -4.65 5.25 14.95
CA ILE A 341 -4.31 5.59 16.34
C ILE A 341 -5.10 6.80 16.84
N HIS A 342 -5.28 7.80 15.98
CA HIS A 342 -6.04 9.03 16.29
C HIS A 342 -7.55 8.83 16.26
N GLY A 343 -8.04 7.64 15.89
CA GLY A 343 -9.47 7.35 15.77
C GLY A 343 -10.15 8.06 14.58
N GLN A 344 -9.36 8.63 13.67
CA GLN A 344 -9.82 9.34 12.47
C GLN A 344 -9.73 8.41 11.26
N VAL A 345 -10.47 7.29 11.29
CA VAL A 345 -10.27 6.23 10.30
C VAL A 345 -11.57 5.76 9.66
N PRO A 346 -11.67 5.79 8.32
CA PRO A 346 -12.72 5.07 7.61
C PRO A 346 -12.57 3.56 7.81
N GLU A 347 -13.68 2.82 7.69
CA GLU A 347 -13.66 1.37 7.80
C GLU A 347 -12.69 0.75 6.78
N GLY A 348 -11.85 -0.18 7.24
CA GLY A 348 -10.90 -0.90 6.38
C GLY A 348 -9.67 -0.11 5.91
N LEU A 349 -9.46 1.15 6.37
CA LEU A 349 -8.27 1.92 5.95
C LEU A 349 -6.97 1.17 6.30
N LEU A 350 -6.81 0.69 7.53
CA LEU A 350 -5.59 -0.01 7.91
C LEU A 350 -5.44 -1.35 7.15
N ASP A 351 -6.55 -2.04 6.89
CA ASP A 351 -6.53 -3.30 6.12
C ASP A 351 -6.13 -3.08 4.66
N SER A 352 -6.34 -1.87 4.13
CA SER A 352 -5.86 -1.50 2.80
C SER A 352 -4.33 -1.58 2.67
N TYR A 353 -3.58 -1.54 3.77
CA TYR A 353 -2.13 -1.78 3.74
C TYR A 353 -1.80 -3.13 3.10
N THR A 354 -2.45 -4.20 3.57
CA THR A 354 -2.27 -5.54 3.01
C THR A 354 -2.74 -5.60 1.56
N THR A 355 -3.94 -5.08 1.26
CA THR A 355 -4.52 -5.21 -0.10
C THR A 355 -3.76 -4.39 -1.15
N GLU A 356 -3.05 -3.34 -0.75
CA GLU A 356 -2.23 -2.50 -1.65
C GLU A 356 -0.80 -3.01 -1.77
N ARG A 357 -0.14 -3.36 -0.66
CA ARG A 357 1.29 -3.67 -0.63
C ARG A 357 1.62 -5.12 -0.89
N HIS A 358 0.76 -6.05 -0.46
CA HIS A 358 0.98 -7.47 -0.71
C HIS A 358 1.06 -7.81 -2.21
N PRO A 359 0.17 -7.33 -3.09
CA PRO A 359 0.27 -7.62 -4.53
C PRO A 359 1.55 -7.09 -5.18
N ILE A 360 2.07 -5.94 -4.72
CA ILE A 360 3.33 -5.38 -5.22
C ILE A 360 4.51 -6.25 -4.76
N GLY A 361 4.51 -6.69 -3.50
CA GLY A 361 5.50 -7.64 -2.99
C GLY A 361 5.53 -8.92 -3.83
N ALA A 362 4.37 -9.50 -4.12
CA ALA A 362 4.26 -10.70 -4.94
C ALA A 362 4.86 -10.51 -6.35
N GLN A 363 4.60 -9.36 -6.99
CA GLN A 363 5.18 -9.02 -8.29
C GLN A 363 6.72 -8.90 -8.26
N VAL A 364 7.27 -8.36 -7.17
CA VAL A 364 8.73 -8.24 -6.98
C VAL A 364 9.35 -9.62 -6.73
N LEU A 365 8.68 -10.49 -5.98
CA LEU A 365 9.12 -11.88 -5.77
C LEU A 365 9.14 -12.66 -7.09
N ASP A 366 8.08 -12.57 -7.90
CA ASP A 366 8.04 -13.19 -9.24
C ASP A 366 9.18 -12.66 -10.13
N TRP A 367 9.42 -11.35 -10.09
CA TRP A 367 10.51 -10.71 -10.82
C TRP A 367 11.89 -11.21 -10.40
N SER A 368 12.10 -11.39 -9.10
CA SER A 368 13.34 -11.91 -8.55
C SER A 368 13.56 -13.39 -8.95
N ARG A 369 12.50 -14.22 -8.85
CA ARG A 369 12.52 -15.62 -9.30
C ARG A 369 12.85 -15.75 -10.78
N ALA A 370 12.25 -14.90 -11.63
CA ALA A 370 12.56 -14.88 -13.06
C ALA A 370 14.03 -14.54 -13.34
N GLN A 371 14.61 -13.59 -12.59
CA GLN A 371 16.04 -13.27 -12.73
C GLN A 371 16.92 -14.43 -12.29
N ALA A 372 16.63 -15.07 -11.15
CA ALA A 372 17.39 -16.22 -10.67
C ALA A 372 17.36 -17.37 -11.69
N ALA A 373 16.19 -17.69 -12.23
CA ALA A 373 16.03 -18.71 -13.26
C ALA A 373 16.84 -18.39 -14.53
N LEU A 374 16.77 -17.15 -15.03
CA LEU A 374 17.54 -16.71 -16.22
C LEU A 374 19.06 -16.66 -16.00
N MET A 375 19.50 -16.62 -14.76
CA MET A 375 20.92 -16.63 -14.39
C MET A 375 21.45 -18.05 -14.13
N SER A 376 20.56 -19.04 -14.05
CA SER A 376 20.95 -20.45 -13.89
C SER A 376 21.77 -20.93 -15.09
N PRO A 377 22.84 -21.72 -14.86
CA PRO A 377 23.75 -22.16 -15.91
C PRO A 377 23.19 -23.32 -16.76
N SER A 378 21.93 -23.72 -16.64
CA SER A 378 21.37 -24.79 -17.49
C SER A 378 21.32 -24.38 -18.98
N PRO A 379 21.45 -25.32 -19.93
CA PRO A 379 21.37 -25.01 -21.36
C PRO A 379 20.08 -24.28 -21.76
N GLU A 380 18.94 -24.67 -21.19
CA GLU A 380 17.62 -24.10 -21.47
C GLU A 380 17.54 -22.65 -20.98
N ASN A 381 18.03 -22.37 -19.77
CA ASN A 381 18.03 -21.03 -19.19
C ASN A 381 18.99 -20.09 -19.93
N ARG A 382 20.12 -20.59 -20.44
CA ARG A 382 21.01 -19.81 -21.32
C ARG A 382 20.34 -19.44 -22.64
N ALA A 383 19.61 -20.38 -23.26
CA ALA A 383 18.85 -20.09 -24.48
C ALA A 383 17.76 -19.04 -24.22
N LEU A 384 17.04 -19.16 -23.10
CA LEU A 384 16.05 -18.17 -22.70
C LEU A 384 16.69 -16.80 -22.40
N ASN A 385 17.86 -16.76 -21.74
CA ASN A 385 18.61 -15.52 -21.51
C ASN A 385 18.97 -14.82 -22.82
N ALA A 386 19.37 -15.56 -23.86
CA ALA A 386 19.68 -15.00 -25.18
C ALA A 386 18.43 -14.36 -25.82
N ILE A 387 17.28 -15.04 -25.78
CA ILE A 387 16.02 -14.50 -26.31
C ILE A 387 15.60 -13.23 -25.55
N VAL A 388 15.67 -13.26 -24.22
CA VAL A 388 15.35 -12.08 -23.40
C VAL A 388 16.31 -10.94 -23.73
N ARG A 389 17.59 -11.23 -23.94
CA ARG A 389 18.58 -10.22 -24.35
C ARG A 389 18.23 -9.59 -25.70
N ASP A 390 17.78 -10.36 -26.67
CA ASP A 390 17.35 -9.82 -27.96
C ASP A 390 16.17 -8.86 -27.80
N LEU A 391 15.20 -9.19 -26.95
CA LEU A 391 14.08 -8.31 -26.62
C LEU A 391 14.56 -7.03 -25.91
N LEU A 392 15.46 -7.15 -24.93
CA LEU A 392 16.01 -6.01 -24.19
C LEU A 392 16.91 -5.11 -25.05
N ASN A 393 17.44 -5.60 -26.16
CA ASN A 393 18.19 -4.81 -27.14
C ASN A 393 17.27 -3.98 -28.07
N THR A 394 15.94 -4.11 -27.92
CA THR A 394 14.98 -3.21 -28.58
C THR A 394 14.65 -2.02 -27.67
N ARG A 395 14.31 -0.88 -28.29
CA ARG A 395 13.93 0.33 -27.55
C ARG A 395 12.72 0.11 -26.63
N ASP A 396 11.69 -0.57 -27.12
CA ASP A 396 10.49 -0.88 -26.33
C ASP A 396 10.77 -1.86 -25.20
N GLY A 397 11.59 -2.90 -25.46
CA GLY A 397 11.99 -3.86 -24.44
C GLY A 397 12.82 -3.22 -23.32
N ALA A 398 13.84 -2.44 -23.67
CA ALA A 398 14.64 -1.70 -22.70
C ALA A 398 13.77 -0.72 -21.89
N THR A 399 12.89 0.02 -22.54
CA THR A 399 11.98 1.00 -21.90
C THR A 399 11.01 0.33 -20.93
N TYR A 400 10.41 -0.80 -21.33
CA TYR A 400 9.51 -1.57 -20.48
C TYR A 400 10.22 -2.10 -19.23
N ILE A 401 11.40 -2.73 -19.41
CA ILE A 401 12.16 -3.29 -18.28
C ILE A 401 12.66 -2.16 -17.36
N ALA A 402 13.16 -1.06 -17.91
CA ALA A 402 13.58 0.10 -17.13
C ALA A 402 12.42 0.68 -16.31
N GLY A 403 11.24 0.85 -16.92
CA GLY A 403 10.03 1.32 -16.22
C GLY A 403 9.62 0.41 -15.06
N ARG A 404 9.76 -0.92 -15.24
CA ARG A 404 9.48 -1.90 -14.19
C ARG A 404 10.54 -1.88 -13.08
N VAL A 405 11.83 -1.84 -13.44
CA VAL A 405 12.94 -1.80 -12.46
C VAL A 405 12.90 -0.51 -11.65
N TRP A 406 12.62 0.62 -12.27
CA TRP A 406 12.58 1.94 -11.63
C TRP A 406 11.23 2.28 -10.99
N GLY A 407 10.31 1.31 -10.91
CA GLY A 407 9.05 1.48 -10.20
C GLY A 407 8.06 2.45 -10.87
N ILE A 408 8.29 2.84 -12.13
CA ILE A 408 7.41 3.74 -12.90
C ILE A 408 6.01 3.17 -13.05
N PHE A 409 5.92 1.83 -13.13
CA PHE A 409 4.66 1.12 -13.29
C PHE A 409 3.98 0.74 -11.98
N THR A 410 4.47 1.22 -10.83
CA THR A 410 3.84 0.98 -9.53
C THR A 410 2.40 1.53 -9.53
N HIS A 411 1.44 0.67 -9.20
CA HIS A 411 0.02 0.99 -9.28
C HIS A 411 -0.80 0.23 -8.24
N TYR A 412 -1.59 0.96 -7.44
CA TYR A 412 -2.62 0.39 -6.56
C TYR A 412 -3.94 0.24 -7.31
N LYS A 413 -4.57 -0.94 -7.22
CA LYS A 413 -5.87 -1.20 -7.83
C LYS A 413 -6.99 -0.64 -6.95
N LEU A 414 -7.30 0.65 -7.08
CA LEU A 414 -8.29 1.33 -6.24
C LEU A 414 -9.72 1.29 -6.79
N GLY A 415 -9.95 0.71 -7.98
CA GLY A 415 -11.30 0.50 -8.53
C GLY A 415 -11.85 1.65 -9.39
N SER A 416 -11.00 2.55 -9.87
CA SER A 416 -11.38 3.63 -10.80
C SER A 416 -10.94 3.31 -12.24
N SER A 417 -11.65 3.88 -13.21
CA SER A 417 -11.30 3.85 -14.64
C SER A 417 -10.24 4.90 -15.02
N HIS A 418 -10.04 5.93 -14.20
CA HIS A 418 -9.11 6.99 -14.49
C HIS A 418 -7.65 6.51 -14.37
N PRO A 419 -6.79 6.69 -15.39
CA PRO A 419 -5.48 6.04 -15.48
C PRO A 419 -4.45 6.49 -14.44
N LEU A 420 -4.61 7.69 -13.86
CA LEU A 420 -3.78 8.18 -12.76
C LEU A 420 -4.16 7.58 -11.40
N VAL A 421 -5.40 7.15 -11.19
CA VAL A 421 -5.84 6.67 -9.87
C VAL A 421 -5.04 5.42 -9.51
N GLY A 422 -4.43 5.43 -8.32
CA GLY A 422 -3.54 4.40 -7.82
C GLY A 422 -2.08 4.56 -8.25
N ARG A 423 -1.71 5.58 -9.01
CA ARG A 423 -0.31 5.91 -9.35
C ARG A 423 0.24 6.99 -8.42
N SER A 424 1.56 7.08 -8.36
CA SER A 424 2.24 8.24 -7.78
C SER A 424 1.81 9.50 -8.55
N VAL A 425 1.45 10.57 -7.84
CA VAL A 425 1.05 11.82 -8.47
C VAL A 425 2.20 12.40 -9.30
N PRO A 426 1.94 12.84 -10.55
CA PRO A 426 2.92 13.62 -11.31
C PRO A 426 3.37 14.84 -10.49
N ASN A 427 4.66 15.20 -10.57
CA ASN A 427 5.17 16.32 -9.79
C ASN A 427 4.80 17.67 -10.44
N PHE A 428 3.50 17.99 -10.51
CA PHE A 428 3.04 19.24 -11.13
C PHE A 428 3.76 20.45 -10.52
N GLU A 429 4.17 21.37 -11.38
CA GLU A 429 4.83 22.61 -10.98
C GLU A 429 3.86 23.78 -11.21
N LEU A 430 3.52 24.48 -10.13
CA LEU A 430 2.71 25.69 -10.17
C LEU A 430 3.47 26.81 -10.88
N GLU A 431 2.77 27.82 -11.37
CA GLU A 431 3.39 28.98 -12.05
C GLU A 431 4.40 29.74 -11.17
N ASP A 432 4.30 29.62 -9.85
CA ASP A 432 5.25 30.21 -8.89
C ASP A 432 6.52 29.35 -8.65
N GLY A 433 6.60 28.18 -9.29
CA GLY A 433 7.71 27.23 -9.18
C GLY A 433 7.55 26.18 -8.07
N THR A 434 6.52 26.29 -7.23
CA THR A 434 6.23 25.30 -6.18
C THR A 434 5.80 23.99 -6.82
N THR A 435 6.35 22.86 -6.35
CA THR A 435 5.94 21.54 -6.85
C THR A 435 5.07 20.77 -5.86
N ILE A 436 4.19 19.91 -6.36
CA ILE A 436 3.30 19.08 -5.52
C ILE A 436 4.09 18.22 -4.53
N GLY A 437 5.27 17.73 -4.91
CA GLY A 437 6.13 16.97 -4.02
C GLY A 437 6.56 17.77 -2.79
N GLU A 438 6.74 19.09 -2.90
CA GLU A 438 7.07 19.94 -1.75
C GLU A 438 5.88 20.18 -0.83
N LEU A 439 4.66 20.25 -1.39
CA LEU A 439 3.43 20.44 -0.63
C LEU A 439 3.06 19.21 0.22
N LEU A 440 3.65 18.04 -0.08
CA LEU A 440 3.47 16.80 0.67
C LEU A 440 4.44 16.66 1.87
N ARG A 441 5.31 17.65 2.15
CA ARG A 441 6.34 17.59 3.21
C ARG A 441 5.84 17.28 4.62
N ASP A 442 4.60 17.64 4.93
CA ASP A 442 4.00 17.40 6.24
C ASP A 442 3.03 16.22 6.27
N GLY A 443 2.95 15.43 5.21
CA GLY A 443 2.21 14.17 5.22
C GLY A 443 0.69 14.30 5.25
N HIS A 444 0.12 15.44 4.84
CA HIS A 444 -1.32 15.59 4.67
C HIS A 444 -1.79 15.16 3.27
N GLY A 445 -3.07 14.78 3.17
CA GLY A 445 -3.71 14.62 1.86
C GLY A 445 -3.86 15.97 1.16
N ILE A 446 -3.95 15.96 -0.17
CA ILE A 446 -4.16 17.16 -0.98
C ILE A 446 -5.35 16.95 -1.93
N LEU A 447 -6.31 17.86 -1.92
CA LEU A 447 -7.24 18.08 -3.02
C LEU A 447 -6.65 19.18 -3.90
N LEU A 448 -6.13 18.78 -5.07
CA LEU A 448 -5.52 19.67 -6.04
C LEU A 448 -6.55 20.05 -7.10
N ASP A 449 -6.74 21.35 -7.32
CA ASP A 449 -7.72 21.90 -8.24
C ASP A 449 -7.08 22.97 -9.13
N PHE A 450 -7.02 22.74 -10.44
CA PHE A 450 -6.37 23.69 -11.34
C PHE A 450 -7.26 24.87 -11.75
N ASP A 451 -8.58 24.77 -11.53
CA ASP A 451 -9.58 25.76 -11.97
C ASP A 451 -10.17 26.58 -10.81
N SER A 452 -9.73 26.32 -9.57
CA SER A 452 -10.15 27.07 -8.37
C SER A 452 -11.66 27.04 -8.10
N ASN A 453 -12.27 25.86 -8.23
CA ASN A 453 -13.67 25.59 -8.00
C ASN A 453 -14.07 25.78 -6.52
N THR A 454 -14.99 26.70 -6.28
CA THR A 454 -15.51 26.98 -4.93
C THR A 454 -16.12 25.75 -4.26
N SER A 455 -16.81 24.89 -5.03
CA SER A 455 -17.41 23.64 -4.53
C SER A 455 -16.36 22.66 -4.00
N LEU A 456 -15.24 22.51 -4.71
CA LEU A 456 -14.13 21.66 -4.29
C LEU A 456 -13.45 22.19 -3.02
N LYS A 457 -13.27 23.51 -2.95
CA LYS A 457 -12.76 24.17 -1.75
C LYS A 457 -13.65 23.93 -0.53
N THR A 458 -14.99 24.04 -0.70
CA THR A 458 -15.94 23.77 0.38
C THR A 458 -15.91 22.30 0.80
N LEU A 459 -15.87 21.36 -0.15
CA LEU A 459 -15.77 19.93 0.14
C LEU A 459 -14.51 19.60 0.93
N ALA A 460 -13.35 20.15 0.55
CA ALA A 460 -12.11 19.90 1.29
C ALA A 460 -12.18 20.34 2.77
N GLN A 461 -12.93 21.41 3.07
CA GLN A 461 -13.12 21.90 4.43
C GLN A 461 -13.91 20.92 5.31
N GLU A 462 -14.68 20.00 4.74
CA GLU A 462 -15.44 18.99 5.49
C GLU A 462 -14.55 17.88 6.08
N PHE A 463 -13.30 17.78 5.61
CA PHE A 463 -12.31 16.80 6.07
C PHE A 463 -11.24 17.42 7.00
N ASP A 464 -11.53 18.63 7.53
CA ASP A 464 -10.68 19.41 8.45
C ASP A 464 -9.19 19.38 8.07
N ASN A 465 -8.34 19.06 9.05
CA ASN A 465 -6.88 19.08 8.93
C ASN A 465 -6.32 17.89 8.15
N GLN A 466 -7.15 16.89 7.74
CA GLN A 466 -6.65 15.71 7.02
C GLN A 466 -6.42 16.01 5.53
N LEU A 467 -7.17 16.95 4.95
CA LEU A 467 -7.15 17.23 3.52
C LEU A 467 -6.90 18.72 3.25
N LYS A 468 -5.79 19.00 2.57
CA LYS A 468 -5.45 20.36 2.14
C LYS A 468 -6.02 20.68 0.79
N TYR A 469 -6.72 21.80 0.68
CA TYR A 469 -7.09 22.35 -0.62
C TYR A 469 -5.93 23.16 -1.21
N VAL A 470 -5.49 22.78 -2.41
CA VAL A 470 -4.46 23.47 -3.18
C VAL A 470 -5.05 23.84 -4.52
N SER A 471 -4.95 25.11 -4.90
CA SER A 471 -5.41 25.58 -6.20
C SER A 471 -4.39 26.47 -6.90
N GLY A 472 -4.28 26.32 -8.21
CA GLY A 472 -3.43 27.17 -9.02
C GLY A 472 -3.18 26.59 -10.41
N ARG A 473 -2.78 27.46 -11.34
CA ARG A 473 -2.33 27.01 -12.66
C ARG A 473 -0.97 26.34 -12.55
N VAL A 474 -0.79 25.29 -13.34
CA VAL A 474 0.47 24.53 -13.46
C VAL A 474 0.98 24.64 -14.88
N LYS A 475 2.29 24.47 -15.06
CA LYS A 475 2.95 24.57 -16.37
C LYS A 475 2.46 23.52 -17.39
N ASP A 476 2.09 22.34 -16.91
CA ASP A 476 1.51 21.25 -17.70
C ASP A 476 0.53 20.45 -16.83
N GLN A 477 -0.76 20.47 -17.20
CA GLN A 477 -1.85 19.81 -16.47
C GLN A 477 -2.02 18.33 -16.86
N LEU A 478 -1.38 17.85 -17.93
CA LEU A 478 -1.59 16.52 -18.51
C LEU A 478 -3.06 16.21 -18.86
N GLY A 479 -3.87 17.26 -19.09
CA GLY A 479 -5.30 17.14 -19.37
C GLY A 479 -6.20 16.89 -18.15
N VAL A 480 -5.63 16.89 -16.94
CA VAL A 480 -6.37 16.67 -15.69
C VAL A 480 -6.89 18.01 -15.16
N SER A 481 -8.10 18.03 -14.59
CA SER A 481 -8.70 19.22 -13.96
C SER A 481 -8.52 19.23 -12.43
N ALA A 482 -8.73 18.09 -11.77
CA ALA A 482 -8.62 17.98 -10.32
C ALA A 482 -8.17 16.58 -9.87
N LEU A 483 -7.48 16.51 -8.73
CA LEU A 483 -6.92 15.27 -8.15
C LEU A 483 -7.13 15.23 -6.64
N LEU A 484 -7.52 14.07 -6.12
CA LEU A 484 -7.40 13.73 -4.71
C LEU A 484 -6.12 12.92 -4.50
N ILE A 485 -5.22 13.40 -3.66
CA ILE A 485 -3.89 12.83 -3.41
C ILE A 485 -3.80 12.44 -1.95
N ARG A 486 -3.40 11.18 -1.69
CA ARG A 486 -3.16 10.65 -0.35
C ARG A 486 -1.87 11.19 0.28
N PRO A 487 -1.70 11.10 1.61
CA PRO A 487 -0.44 11.42 2.31
C PRO A 487 0.84 10.78 1.75
N ASP A 488 0.73 9.60 1.16
CA ASP A 488 1.83 8.87 0.51
C ASP A 488 2.11 9.35 -0.93
N GLY A 489 1.33 10.32 -1.42
CA GLY A 489 1.43 10.91 -2.75
C GLY A 489 0.85 10.03 -3.86
N PHE A 490 0.02 9.05 -3.53
CA PHE A 490 -0.74 8.29 -4.52
C PHE A 490 -2.10 8.95 -4.79
N VAL A 491 -2.50 8.96 -6.05
CA VAL A 491 -3.79 9.53 -6.48
C VAL A 491 -4.93 8.59 -6.07
N ALA A 492 -5.88 9.10 -5.29
CA ALA A 492 -7.08 8.39 -4.86
C ALA A 492 -8.27 8.62 -5.81
N TRP A 493 -8.34 9.78 -6.44
CA TRP A 493 -9.38 10.16 -7.41
C TRP A 493 -8.82 11.23 -8.37
N ALA A 494 -9.34 11.29 -9.59
CA ALA A 494 -8.95 12.27 -10.60
C ALA A 494 -10.06 12.46 -11.65
N THR A 495 -10.11 13.63 -12.27
CA THR A 495 -11.00 13.95 -13.39
C THR A 495 -10.31 14.82 -14.43
N ASP A 496 -10.65 14.62 -15.71
CA ASP A 496 -10.21 15.42 -16.87
C ASP A 496 -11.26 16.49 -17.26
N GLY A 497 -12.43 16.48 -16.62
CA GLY A 497 -13.55 17.39 -16.90
C GLY A 497 -14.13 17.98 -15.63
N GLU A 498 -15.35 18.56 -15.72
CA GLU A 498 -15.99 19.21 -14.57
C GLU A 498 -16.09 18.25 -13.36
N PRO A 499 -15.51 18.63 -12.20
CA PRO A 499 -15.50 17.79 -11.01
C PRO A 499 -16.92 17.47 -10.52
N ALA A 500 -17.29 16.19 -10.58
CA ALA A 500 -18.52 15.70 -9.97
C ALA A 500 -18.34 15.59 -8.44
N GLY A 501 -18.88 16.56 -7.68
CA GLY A 501 -18.68 16.64 -6.23
C GLY A 501 -19.11 15.39 -5.44
N HIS A 502 -20.10 14.65 -5.93
CA HIS A 502 -20.52 13.35 -5.37
C HIS A 502 -19.39 12.31 -5.42
N GLU A 503 -18.78 12.11 -6.59
CA GLU A 503 -17.75 11.08 -6.78
C GLU A 503 -16.49 11.40 -5.96
N LEU A 504 -16.15 12.68 -5.87
CA LEU A 504 -15.06 13.13 -5.01
C LEU A 504 -15.36 12.88 -3.53
N ARG A 505 -16.58 13.17 -3.06
CA ARG A 505 -16.96 12.92 -1.66
C ARG A 505 -16.86 11.45 -1.31
N GLU A 506 -17.39 10.57 -2.16
CA GLU A 506 -17.28 9.12 -1.97
C GLU A 506 -15.82 8.66 -1.95
N ALA A 507 -14.99 9.19 -2.86
CA ALA A 507 -13.57 8.88 -2.88
C ALA A 507 -12.85 9.40 -1.63
N ALA A 508 -13.15 10.61 -1.17
CA ALA A 508 -12.54 11.21 0.02
C ALA A 508 -12.94 10.46 1.29
N ALA A 509 -14.22 10.11 1.44
CA ALA A 509 -14.76 9.34 2.58
C ALA A 509 -14.14 7.94 2.72
N ARG A 510 -13.58 7.38 1.63
CA ARG A 510 -12.84 6.11 1.66
C ARG A 510 -11.46 6.23 2.35
N TRP A 511 -10.87 7.42 2.35
CA TRP A 511 -9.50 7.64 2.81
C TRP A 511 -9.38 8.55 4.03
N PHE A 512 -10.36 9.44 4.22
CA PHE A 512 -10.38 10.46 5.27
C PHE A 512 -11.73 10.44 5.98
N MET A 513 -11.72 10.74 7.27
CA MET A 513 -12.96 10.90 8.03
C MET A 513 -13.50 12.32 7.89
N GLU A 514 -14.79 12.45 7.61
CA GLU A 514 -15.50 13.74 7.71
C GLU A 514 -15.53 14.24 9.15
N SER A 515 -15.48 15.56 9.32
CA SER A 515 -15.41 16.20 10.62
C SER A 515 -16.69 16.06 11.44
N SER A 516 -16.54 15.97 12.77
CA SER A 516 -17.67 15.82 13.69
C SER A 516 -18.60 17.04 13.73
N GLU A 517 -18.11 18.23 13.38
CA GLU A 517 -18.96 19.43 13.23
C GLU A 517 -19.89 19.34 12.00
N THR A 518 -19.44 18.64 10.95
CA THR A 518 -20.23 18.36 9.74
C THR A 518 -21.21 17.21 9.99
N LYS A 519 -20.78 16.18 10.74
CA LYS A 519 -21.70 15.16 11.30
C LYS A 519 -22.80 15.78 12.14
N GLY A 520 -22.55 16.82 12.93
CA GLY A 520 -23.62 17.52 13.67
C GLY A 520 -24.69 18.19 12.78
N ARG A 521 -24.39 18.45 11.50
CA ARG A 521 -25.37 18.93 10.49
C ARG A 521 -26.11 17.81 9.78
N GLU A 522 -25.56 16.59 9.72
CA GLU A 522 -26.18 15.42 9.06
C GLU A 522 -26.78 14.38 10.05
N GLU A 523 -26.23 14.18 11.25
CA GLU A 523 -26.70 13.25 12.31
C GLU A 523 -28.01 13.68 13.00
N LEU A 524 -28.59 14.82 12.61
CA LEU A 524 -30.01 15.09 12.85
C LEU A 524 -30.93 14.26 11.93
N GLN A 525 -30.38 13.44 11.03
CA GLN A 525 -31.09 12.47 10.21
C GLN A 525 -30.55 11.06 10.45
N PHE A 526 -31.47 10.09 10.51
CA PHE A 526 -31.26 8.65 10.73
C PHE A 526 -31.09 8.18 12.19
N SER A 527 -32.17 8.23 12.97
CA SER A 527 -32.40 7.23 14.02
C SER A 527 -33.21 6.07 13.45
N THR A 528 -32.59 4.89 13.34
CA THR A 528 -33.28 3.64 13.03
C THR A 528 -33.88 3.11 14.33
N VAL A 529 -35.22 3.07 14.43
CA VAL A 529 -35.89 2.32 15.50
C VAL A 529 -35.95 0.86 15.06
N SER A 530 -34.98 0.06 15.48
CA SER A 530 -34.99 -1.39 15.32
C SER A 530 -35.27 -2.07 16.67
N ASN A 531 -36.54 -2.40 16.90
CA ASN A 531 -36.94 -3.41 17.90
C ASN A 531 -37.32 -4.70 17.16
N ILE A 532 -36.35 -5.58 16.90
CA ILE A 532 -36.63 -6.99 16.58
C ILE A 532 -35.61 -7.86 17.34
N PRO A 533 -36.04 -8.87 18.13
CA PRO A 533 -35.12 -9.68 18.93
C PRO A 533 -34.27 -10.57 18.04
N ALA A 534 -32.96 -10.57 18.27
CA ALA A 534 -32.03 -11.52 17.68
C ALA A 534 -32.22 -12.90 18.32
N ASN A 535 -32.94 -13.81 17.65
CA ASN A 535 -32.75 -15.24 17.82
C ASN A 535 -33.48 -16.02 16.72
N SER A 536 -32.74 -16.63 15.80
CA SER A 536 -32.92 -18.01 15.30
C SER A 536 -32.21 -18.20 13.96
N GLY A 537 -31.28 -19.17 13.92
CA GLY A 537 -30.49 -19.53 12.75
C GLY A 537 -31.25 -20.40 11.74
N ASN A 538 -32.30 -19.89 11.10
CA ASN A 538 -33.00 -20.60 10.02
C ASN A 538 -33.11 -19.74 8.75
N LYS A 539 -32.89 -20.39 7.59
CA LYS A 539 -32.86 -19.80 6.25
C LYS A 539 -34.16 -19.06 5.91
N LEU A 540 -34.09 -17.74 5.67
CA LEU A 540 -35.16 -16.95 5.07
C LEU A 540 -35.28 -17.29 3.57
N ASN A 541 -36.48 -17.66 3.13
CA ASN A 541 -36.81 -17.89 1.72
C ASN A 541 -37.82 -16.81 1.28
N LEU A 542 -37.39 -15.85 0.46
CA LEU A 542 -38.20 -14.73 -0.01
C LEU A 542 -38.85 -15.11 -1.34
N ASN A 543 -40.17 -15.30 -1.37
CA ASN A 543 -40.91 -15.65 -2.58
C ASN A 543 -41.58 -14.40 -3.17
N THR A 544 -40.99 -13.79 -4.21
CA THR A 544 -41.56 -12.64 -4.93
C THR A 544 -42.31 -13.13 -6.17
N ASN A 545 -43.65 -13.23 -6.11
CA ASN A 545 -44.42 -13.70 -7.28
C ASN A 545 -44.81 -12.56 -8.24
N ARG A 546 -44.97 -12.92 -9.52
CA ARG A 546 -45.34 -12.06 -10.67
C ARG A 546 -46.53 -11.13 -10.43
N ARG A 547 -47.50 -11.55 -9.63
CA ARG A 547 -48.74 -10.79 -9.34
C ARG A 547 -48.45 -9.48 -8.60
N ASN A 548 -47.46 -9.48 -7.70
CA ASN A 548 -47.03 -8.26 -7.02
C ASN A 548 -46.42 -7.24 -8.00
N TYR A 549 -45.64 -7.71 -8.98
CA TYR A 549 -45.06 -6.85 -10.01
C TYR A 549 -46.13 -6.28 -10.96
N GLU A 550 -47.17 -7.04 -11.27
CA GLU A 550 -48.29 -6.58 -12.10
C GLU A 550 -49.14 -5.51 -11.39
N ASP A 551 -49.37 -5.64 -10.08
CA ASP A 551 -50.13 -4.66 -9.30
C ASP A 551 -49.36 -3.34 -9.12
N ILE A 552 -48.03 -3.41 -8.96
CA ILE A 552 -47.15 -2.23 -8.87
C ILE A 552 -47.05 -1.53 -10.24
N ALA A 553 -46.91 -2.29 -11.32
CA ALA A 553 -46.88 -1.75 -12.67
C ALA A 553 -48.19 -1.01 -13.01
N LYS A 554 -49.35 -1.53 -12.57
CA LYS A 554 -50.65 -0.85 -12.68
C LYS A 554 -50.70 0.43 -11.83
N MET A 555 -50.19 0.41 -10.61
CA MET A 555 -50.13 1.59 -9.75
C MET A 555 -49.26 2.70 -10.38
N LEU A 556 -48.06 2.37 -10.87
CA LEU A 556 -47.16 3.34 -11.51
C LEU A 556 -47.74 3.89 -12.82
N SER A 557 -48.37 3.03 -13.62
CA SER A 557 -49.08 3.45 -14.85
C SER A 557 -50.27 4.37 -14.57
N SER A 558 -50.87 4.31 -13.38
CA SER A 558 -51.95 5.21 -12.97
C SER A 558 -51.47 6.58 -12.50
N ILE A 559 -50.18 6.74 -12.23
CA ILE A 559 -49.56 7.97 -11.70
C ILE A 559 -48.79 8.73 -12.79
N SER A 560 -48.32 8.05 -13.83
CA SER A 560 -47.60 8.63 -14.97
C SER A 560 -48.48 8.72 -16.22
N ASN A 561 -48.69 9.94 -16.75
CA ASN A 561 -49.29 10.13 -18.08
C ASN A 561 -48.32 9.84 -19.25
N LYS A 562 -47.12 9.31 -18.96
CA LYS A 562 -46.12 8.94 -19.96
C LYS A 562 -45.85 7.43 -19.88
N LEU A 563 -46.64 6.70 -20.68
CA LEU A 563 -46.58 5.27 -21.04
C LEU A 563 -46.88 4.24 -19.91
N PRO A 564 -47.61 3.14 -20.21
CA PRO A 564 -47.91 2.09 -19.24
C PRO A 564 -46.68 1.21 -18.96
N TYR A 565 -46.37 1.02 -17.68
CA TYR A 565 -45.38 0.07 -17.20
C TYR A 565 -45.98 -1.35 -17.14
N THR A 566 -45.18 -2.35 -17.47
CA THR A 566 -45.51 -3.78 -17.29
C THR A 566 -44.59 -4.42 -16.25
N ALA A 567 -44.96 -5.59 -15.71
CA ALA A 567 -44.12 -6.34 -14.77
C ALA A 567 -42.72 -6.67 -15.34
N LYS A 568 -42.61 -6.78 -16.68
CA LYS A 568 -41.36 -7.01 -17.40
C LYS A 568 -40.43 -5.78 -17.37
N ASP A 569 -40.99 -4.57 -17.42
CA ASP A 569 -40.23 -3.32 -17.33
C ASP A 569 -39.64 -3.11 -15.91
N LEU A 570 -40.27 -3.72 -14.91
CA LEU A 570 -39.79 -3.78 -13.52
C LEU A 570 -38.80 -4.93 -13.28
N GLY A 571 -38.30 -5.58 -14.33
CA GLY A 571 -37.25 -6.59 -14.26
C GLY A 571 -37.71 -8.02 -13.99
N HIS A 572 -39.01 -8.32 -14.05
CA HIS A 572 -39.48 -9.71 -13.96
C HIS A 572 -39.26 -10.43 -15.31
N SER A 573 -38.11 -11.08 -15.49
CA SER A 573 -37.90 -12.02 -16.60
C SER A 573 -38.64 -13.33 -16.32
N GLU A 574 -39.28 -13.91 -17.33
CA GLU A 574 -39.90 -15.23 -17.23
C GLU A 574 -38.80 -16.28 -17.06
N TYR A 575 -38.51 -16.68 -15.83
CA TYR A 575 -37.74 -17.89 -15.52
C TYR A 575 -38.53 -18.79 -14.56
N PRO A 576 -38.47 -20.12 -14.76
CA PRO A 576 -39.21 -21.09 -13.95
C PRO A 576 -38.61 -21.18 -12.55
N GLU A 577 -39.43 -21.68 -11.62
CA GLU A 577 -39.14 -21.90 -10.20
C GLU A 577 -37.80 -22.60 -9.96
N ASP A 578 -36.69 -21.86 -9.87
CA ASP A 578 -35.42 -22.41 -9.41
C ASP A 578 -34.97 -21.72 -8.12
N ARG A 579 -35.07 -22.47 -7.03
CA ARG A 579 -34.78 -22.06 -5.66
C ARG A 579 -33.28 -22.10 -5.40
N ASN A 580 -32.49 -21.23 -6.02
CA ASN A 580 -31.16 -20.84 -5.53
C ASN A 580 -30.48 -19.86 -6.51
N SER A 581 -30.49 -18.57 -6.19
CA SER A 581 -29.40 -17.69 -6.63
C SER A 581 -29.12 -16.61 -5.59
N SER A 582 -27.86 -16.49 -5.22
CA SER A 582 -27.33 -15.65 -4.13
C SER A 582 -26.79 -14.30 -4.65
N LYS A 583 -27.54 -13.65 -5.56
CA LYS A 583 -27.22 -12.31 -6.05
C LYS A 583 -28.51 -11.56 -6.40
N THR A 584 -28.98 -10.74 -5.48
CA THR A 584 -30.05 -9.77 -5.77
C THR A 584 -29.70 -8.46 -5.09
N GLU A 585 -29.24 -7.49 -5.88
CA GLU A 585 -29.42 -6.08 -5.53
C GLU A 585 -30.93 -5.84 -5.40
N TYR A 586 -31.37 -5.32 -4.27
CA TYR A 586 -32.78 -5.14 -3.94
C TYR A 586 -33.43 -4.11 -4.89
N PRO A 587 -34.25 -4.52 -5.87
CA PRO A 587 -34.76 -3.61 -6.92
C PRO A 587 -35.68 -2.50 -6.39
N TYR A 588 -36.18 -2.66 -5.15
CA TYR A 588 -37.02 -1.67 -4.46
C TYR A 588 -36.27 -0.43 -3.98
N LEU A 589 -34.96 -0.53 -3.68
CA LEU A 589 -34.14 0.66 -3.37
C LEU A 589 -34.07 1.60 -4.57
N ARG A 590 -33.98 1.03 -5.78
CA ARG A 590 -34.03 1.76 -7.04
C ARG A 590 -35.40 2.44 -7.24
N LEU A 591 -36.48 1.76 -6.84
CA LEU A 591 -37.84 2.30 -6.92
C LEU A 591 -38.07 3.47 -5.95
N ILE A 592 -37.50 3.40 -4.73
CA ILE A 592 -37.50 4.51 -3.76
C ILE A 592 -36.66 5.68 -4.29
N GLN A 593 -35.50 5.40 -4.89
CA GLN A 593 -34.65 6.42 -5.51
C GLN A 593 -35.35 7.10 -6.68
N ASP A 594 -35.97 6.35 -7.60
CA ASP A 594 -36.69 6.89 -8.76
C ASP A 594 -37.92 7.71 -8.34
N PHE A 595 -38.64 7.28 -7.30
CA PHE A 595 -39.77 8.05 -6.75
C PHE A 595 -39.30 9.35 -6.10
N ASN A 596 -38.19 9.31 -5.35
CA ASN A 596 -37.62 10.49 -4.71
C ASN A 596 -37.07 11.48 -5.75
N LEU A 597 -36.46 10.98 -6.83
CA LEU A 597 -35.97 11.76 -7.98
C LEU A 597 -37.12 12.39 -8.79
N THR A 598 -38.18 11.63 -9.06
CA THR A 598 -39.31 12.07 -9.90
C THR A 598 -40.13 13.17 -9.23
N PHE A 599 -40.31 13.11 -7.90
CA PHE A 599 -41.14 14.06 -7.15
C PHE A 599 -40.35 15.07 -6.31
N ASN A 600 -39.01 14.96 -6.27
CA ASN A 600 -38.10 15.86 -5.56
C ASN A 600 -38.48 16.07 -4.09
N LEU A 601 -38.86 14.98 -3.42
CA LEU A 601 -39.38 14.99 -2.05
C LEU A 601 -38.30 15.27 -1.01
N SER A 602 -37.02 15.08 -1.37
CA SER A 602 -35.85 15.46 -0.58
C SER A 602 -35.77 16.95 -0.21
N ARG A 603 -36.59 17.81 -0.82
CA ARG A 603 -36.71 19.24 -0.47
C ARG A 603 -37.56 19.52 0.76
N TYR A 604 -38.30 18.52 1.26
CA TYR A 604 -39.20 18.67 2.40
C TYR A 604 -38.66 17.87 3.60
N ASN A 605 -38.00 18.56 4.53
CA ASN A 605 -37.31 17.97 5.69
C ASN A 605 -38.22 17.21 6.69
N ASN A 606 -39.53 17.14 6.46
CA ASN A 606 -40.53 16.56 7.34
C ASN A 606 -41.30 15.37 6.74
N ILE A 607 -40.85 14.86 5.59
CA ILE A 607 -41.46 13.70 4.90
C ILE A 607 -40.46 12.55 4.91
N THR A 608 -40.90 11.37 5.38
CA THR A 608 -40.10 10.15 5.35
C THR A 608 -40.86 9.06 4.59
N LEU A 609 -40.19 8.41 3.64
CA LEU A 609 -40.72 7.29 2.87
C LEU A 609 -40.26 5.98 3.53
N GLY A 610 -41.19 5.06 3.77
CA GLY A 610 -40.91 3.80 4.46
C GLY A 610 -41.70 2.62 3.89
N THR A 611 -41.31 1.41 4.31
CA THR A 611 -42.08 0.18 4.06
C THR A 611 -42.36 -0.48 5.39
N GLU A 612 -43.61 -0.93 5.60
CA GLU A 612 -43.97 -1.75 6.75
C GLU A 612 -43.94 -3.22 6.34
N TYR A 613 -43.43 -4.05 7.25
CA TYR A 613 -43.29 -5.49 7.07
C TYR A 613 -44.19 -6.24 8.05
N PRO A 614 -45.52 -6.33 7.83
CA PRO A 614 -46.30 -7.34 8.52
C PRO A 614 -45.79 -8.71 8.10
N SER A 615 -45.32 -9.47 9.09
CA SER A 615 -44.95 -10.87 8.94
C SER A 615 -46.10 -11.74 9.43
N TYR A 616 -46.57 -12.66 8.60
CA TYR A 616 -47.57 -13.64 8.99
C TYR A 616 -46.97 -15.04 8.88
N PHE A 617 -47.20 -15.86 9.90
CA PHE A 617 -46.70 -17.22 9.94
C PHE A 617 -47.76 -18.16 9.35
N VAL A 618 -47.48 -18.72 8.17
CA VAL A 618 -48.42 -19.63 7.49
C VAL A 618 -47.63 -20.81 6.91
N ASN A 619 -48.06 -22.03 7.23
CA ASN A 619 -47.46 -23.29 6.74
C ASN A 619 -45.94 -23.37 6.94
N ASP A 620 -45.46 -23.12 8.16
CA ASP A 620 -44.05 -23.24 8.56
C ASP A 620 -43.05 -22.29 7.86
N TYR A 621 -43.54 -21.22 7.23
CA TYR A 621 -42.72 -20.15 6.67
C TYR A 621 -43.21 -18.76 7.12
N TYR A 622 -42.28 -17.83 7.33
CA TYR A 622 -42.59 -16.40 7.47
C TYR A 622 -42.92 -15.81 6.10
N GLN A 623 -44.15 -15.35 5.92
CA GLN A 623 -44.57 -14.58 4.77
C GLN A 623 -44.44 -13.09 5.08
N ILE A 624 -43.56 -12.40 4.37
CA ILE A 624 -43.36 -10.95 4.52
C ILE A 624 -44.18 -10.24 3.44
N GLN A 625 -45.21 -9.49 3.83
CA GLN A 625 -46.01 -8.70 2.90
C GLN A 625 -45.61 -7.23 3.00
N ALA A 626 -44.65 -6.78 2.19
CA ALA A 626 -44.22 -5.38 2.21
C ALA A 626 -45.32 -4.47 1.67
N THR A 627 -45.85 -3.57 2.52
CA THR A 627 -46.82 -2.56 2.09
C THR A 627 -46.15 -1.18 2.16
N PRO A 628 -45.93 -0.49 1.03
CA PRO A 628 -45.33 0.84 1.03
C PRO A 628 -46.31 1.87 1.63
N PHE A 629 -45.78 2.76 2.47
CA PHE A 629 -46.56 3.85 3.05
C PHE A 629 -45.76 5.15 3.10
N VAL A 630 -46.48 6.27 3.17
CA VAL A 630 -45.90 7.61 3.34
C VAL A 630 -46.27 8.12 4.73
N ALA A 631 -45.28 8.47 5.55
CA ALA A 631 -45.53 9.09 6.86
C ALA A 631 -45.09 10.56 6.86
N VAL A 632 -45.92 11.39 7.49
CA VAL A 632 -45.69 12.82 7.67
C VAL A 632 -45.49 13.09 9.16
N TYR A 633 -44.43 13.79 9.50
CA TYR A 633 -44.08 14.16 10.87
C TYR A 633 -44.17 15.67 11.04
N ASN A 634 -44.53 16.12 12.25
CA ASN A 634 -44.41 17.54 12.60
C ASN A 634 -42.99 17.89 13.10
N ARG A 635 -42.75 19.17 13.38
CA ARG A 635 -41.45 19.69 13.84
C ARG A 635 -40.94 19.09 15.16
N ASN A 636 -41.80 18.40 15.92
CA ASN A 636 -41.46 17.74 17.18
C ASN A 636 -41.36 16.21 17.02
N HIS A 637 -41.19 15.70 15.79
CA HIS A 637 -41.09 14.27 15.46
C HIS A 637 -42.31 13.41 15.85
N LYS A 638 -43.48 14.02 16.04
CA LYS A 638 -44.73 13.27 16.23
C LYS A 638 -45.32 12.97 14.85
N MET A 639 -45.60 11.70 14.55
CA MET A 639 -46.29 11.30 13.33
C MET A 639 -47.68 11.95 13.31
N THR A 640 -47.94 12.77 12.30
CA THR A 640 -49.21 13.49 12.13
C THR A 640 -50.07 12.92 11.01
N GLY A 641 -49.53 12.03 10.18
CA GLY A 641 -50.28 11.25 9.20
C GLY A 641 -49.47 10.07 8.66
N SER A 642 -50.16 8.98 8.32
CA SER A 642 -49.62 7.85 7.56
C SER A 642 -50.58 7.47 6.44
N PHE A 643 -50.05 7.17 5.26
CA PHE A 643 -50.82 6.83 4.08
C PHE A 643 -50.34 5.51 3.50
N THR A 644 -51.10 4.44 3.74
CA THR A 644 -50.97 3.18 3.02
C THR A 644 -51.75 3.30 1.71
N GLN A 645 -51.07 3.22 0.55
CA GLN A 645 -51.67 3.33 -0.79
C GLN A 645 -52.41 4.67 -1.08
N PRO A 646 -51.71 5.83 -1.08
CA PRO A 646 -52.34 7.09 -1.46
C PRO A 646 -52.78 7.04 -2.93
N LYS A 647 -54.08 7.31 -3.19
CA LYS A 647 -54.66 7.25 -4.54
C LYS A 647 -54.25 8.43 -5.42
N ASN A 648 -53.79 9.54 -4.84
CA ASN A 648 -53.17 10.67 -5.55
C ASN A 648 -52.21 11.47 -4.65
N ILE A 649 -51.34 12.28 -5.26
CA ILE A 649 -50.34 13.13 -4.55
C ILE A 649 -50.98 14.28 -3.76
N GLN A 650 -52.22 14.63 -4.08
CA GLN A 650 -52.94 15.75 -3.50
C GLN A 650 -53.45 15.46 -2.09
N ASP A 651 -53.68 14.18 -1.77
CA ASP A 651 -53.97 13.73 -0.41
C ASP A 651 -52.76 13.95 0.53
N ILE A 652 -51.55 13.68 0.03
CA ILE A 652 -50.29 13.87 0.77
C ILE A 652 -50.01 15.36 0.98
N LEU A 653 -50.11 16.17 -0.09
CA LEU A 653 -49.86 17.61 -0.02
C LEU A 653 -50.89 18.37 0.85
N THR A 654 -52.13 17.88 0.91
CA THR A 654 -53.17 18.45 1.79
C THR A 654 -52.87 18.17 3.26
N ALA A 655 -52.37 16.98 3.59
CA ALA A 655 -51.97 16.62 4.95
C ALA A 655 -50.72 17.38 5.43
N VAL A 656 -49.77 17.64 4.53
CA VAL A 656 -48.60 18.48 4.79
C VAL A 656 -49.01 19.94 5.04
N ARG A 657 -49.96 20.48 4.28
CA ARG A 657 -50.44 21.86 4.45
C ARG A 657 -51.26 22.07 5.72
N LYS A 658 -51.97 21.06 6.21
CA LYS A 658 -52.73 21.11 7.47
C LYS A 658 -51.86 21.08 8.74
N ASN A 659 -50.60 20.65 8.65
CA ASN A 659 -49.71 20.41 9.80
C ASN A 659 -48.50 21.37 9.87
N LYS A 660 -48.64 22.60 9.34
CA LYS A 660 -47.58 23.63 9.38
C LYS A 660 -47.20 24.08 10.79
#